data_AF-A0A328NT65-F1
#
_entry.id   AF-A0A328NT65-F1
#
_cell.length_a   1.000
_cell.length_b   1.000
_cell.length_c   1.000
_cell.angle_alpha   90.00
_cell.angle_beta   90.00
_cell.angle_gamma   90.00
#
_symmetry.space_group_name_H-M   'P 1'
#
loop_
_entity.id
_entity.type
_entity.pdbx_description
1 polymer ?
#
loop_
_entity_poly.entity_id
_entity_poly.type
_entity_poly.pdbx_seq_one_letter_code
_entity_poly.pdbx_strand_id
1 'polypeptide(L)'
;MIDAASRGWTDRVEHRDIVVNEVPGFRPLTLDLAVPAGAATPAPVLVWIHGGAWLFGSPKHPADWLMEVDPFTAAIRAGFAVASAQYRLSGEAHFPAQLDDVKAAVRWLRRHGDTVGVDRERIGVWGESAGGHLASMLALTGDDQDDSGVRAAVCWYAPSNLLTMQSQAHPSGTIDHDAADSPESLLIGAPLAENPGLGRAASPITYVTGQAPPMLLIHGDQDLVVPVGQSEELAAALTAAGAEVELSVVQGADHCFAGVPLEPLIRDTLAFFTRVLAPGTGVLPPHQGDPVTAYDVAAKLPDIDLLRQRCKALAVLERIIDGGDSYHAYTSNWGPDEAASMSNGSGDEWTVVFTADGAFIRLFDHESAMSPYCHPDHELWPGLVDGVPEVLRPQVTEPAFCDEDGQLVATTVLWRLAGDDRWHAGNGIAFPPPSGPYDDNGPDGSGLLDILFDDIVDRFVEFAVDYYEMTVDRAAVEHVVAHRPLTDTVTRALNPQLTVADLRVDLTEIGYPIAGDGAATVEVGPHGAFSANSVGLDRAPFPLSFSVRQTGGSWMVTATAAQAAELADVLMLAGNDTIMVVGLETNSFLDEEYQQWRPSRIAAAQGVSFEVHQVAALAAGVVGLSEEALLIRREQLPRFLAGWYPYELTLVDVPATPSGARVDEMIVVIGTATYDEPVLPALAGSRLLFSGHDDCYVAVETTDRAVPAALLGRLLALLVGSALVDTTVVEVTAPDVETVERLIEESRHWIGELGAATPGSVTVDLHATSKSWRLGQSVPKQVDRRMVYDVANRVWRLTEVVAPLPNQ
;
A
#
# COMPACT_ATOMS: atom_id res chain seq x y z
N MET A 1 -25.21 13.28 -37.80
CA MET A 1 -24.21 14.23 -37.25
C MET A 1 -24.78 14.87 -36.00
N ILE A 2 -24.61 14.19 -34.87
CA ILE A 2 -24.43 14.81 -33.55
C ILE A 2 -23.09 14.26 -33.11
N ASP A 3 -22.16 15.18 -32.92
CA ASP A 3 -20.75 14.97 -32.66
C ASP A 3 -20.57 14.39 -31.25
N ALA A 4 -20.04 13.16 -31.16
CA ALA A 4 -19.72 12.51 -29.90
C ALA A 4 -18.35 13.03 -29.42
N ALA A 5 -18.34 14.27 -28.96
CA ALA A 5 -17.19 14.85 -28.27
C ALA A 5 -17.06 14.22 -26.88
N SER A 6 -16.01 13.41 -26.71
CA SER A 6 -15.26 13.13 -25.47
C SER A 6 -16.02 13.24 -24.14
N ARG A 7 -16.54 12.13 -23.64
CA ARG A 7 -16.56 11.91 -22.18
C ARG A 7 -15.10 11.70 -21.77
N GLY A 8 -14.44 12.76 -21.34
CA GLY A 8 -13.08 12.67 -20.82
C GLY A 8 -13.12 11.97 -19.47
N TRP A 9 -12.97 10.65 -19.46
CA TRP A 9 -12.72 9.89 -18.24
C TRP A 9 -11.39 10.36 -17.66
N THR A 10 -11.38 10.80 -16.40
CA THR A 10 -10.14 11.27 -15.73
C THR A 10 -9.35 10.12 -15.10
N ASP A 11 -9.95 8.93 -15.01
CA ASP A 11 -9.39 7.75 -14.35
C ASP A 11 -8.66 6.79 -15.31
N ARG A 12 -8.65 7.05 -16.62
CA ARG A 12 -8.00 6.19 -17.61
C ARG A 12 -7.52 6.92 -18.87
N VAL A 13 -6.56 6.31 -19.54
CA VAL A 13 -6.12 6.63 -20.91
C VAL A 13 -6.67 5.57 -21.85
N GLU A 14 -7.34 5.99 -22.93
CA GLU A 14 -7.89 5.07 -23.94
C GLU A 14 -7.07 5.12 -25.24
N HIS A 15 -6.74 3.94 -25.75
CA HIS A 15 -6.17 3.71 -27.05
C HIS A 15 -7.16 2.86 -27.86
N ARG A 16 -7.72 3.40 -28.94
CA ARG A 16 -8.73 2.73 -29.76
C ARG A 16 -8.15 2.33 -31.11
N ASP A 17 -8.75 1.30 -31.72
CA ASP A 17 -8.43 0.84 -33.07
C ASP A 17 -6.97 0.43 -33.26
N ILE A 18 -6.33 -0.12 -32.21
CA ILE A 18 -4.96 -0.61 -32.30
C ILE A 18 -4.95 -1.83 -33.22
N VAL A 19 -4.32 -1.74 -34.38
CA VAL A 19 -4.18 -2.88 -35.29
C VAL A 19 -3.18 -3.88 -34.73
N VAL A 20 -3.66 -5.07 -34.38
CA VAL A 20 -2.83 -6.16 -33.82
C VAL A 20 -2.39 -7.16 -34.88
N ASN A 21 -3.17 -7.30 -35.96
CA ASN A 21 -2.84 -8.17 -37.09
C ASN A 21 -3.60 -7.76 -38.37
N GLU A 22 -3.00 -8.00 -39.53
CA GLU A 22 -3.63 -7.81 -40.84
C GLU A 22 -3.59 -9.12 -41.62
N VAL A 23 -4.76 -9.73 -41.82
CA VAL A 23 -4.89 -10.95 -42.62
C VAL A 23 -5.38 -10.58 -44.02
N PRO A 24 -4.66 -10.93 -45.10
CA PRO A 24 -5.08 -10.63 -46.46
C PRO A 24 -6.52 -11.12 -46.74
N GLY A 25 -7.37 -10.22 -47.23
CA GLY A 25 -8.77 -10.51 -47.55
C GLY A 25 -9.76 -10.30 -46.40
N PHE A 26 -9.28 -9.94 -45.20
CA PHE A 26 -10.10 -9.62 -44.03
C PHE A 26 -9.93 -8.16 -43.62
N ARG A 27 -10.84 -7.65 -42.78
CA ARG A 27 -10.63 -6.38 -42.07
C ARG A 27 -9.42 -6.49 -41.14
N PRO A 28 -8.70 -5.38 -40.85
CA PRO A 28 -7.69 -5.37 -39.81
C PRO A 28 -8.29 -5.84 -38.48
N LEU A 29 -7.55 -6.67 -37.76
CA LEU A 29 -7.92 -7.09 -36.41
C LEU A 29 -7.43 -6.04 -35.43
N THR A 30 -8.36 -5.51 -34.64
CA THR A 30 -8.08 -4.42 -33.71
C THR A 30 -8.24 -4.81 -32.25
N LEU A 31 -7.58 -4.05 -31.39
CA LEU A 31 -7.69 -4.07 -29.94
C LEU A 31 -8.03 -2.65 -29.45
N ASP A 32 -9.00 -2.54 -28.55
CA ASP A 32 -9.24 -1.30 -27.79
C ASP A 32 -8.68 -1.49 -26.37
N LEU A 33 -7.82 -0.58 -25.93
CA LEU A 33 -7.09 -0.65 -24.67
C LEU A 33 -7.44 0.54 -23.79
N ALA A 34 -7.89 0.28 -22.56
CA ALA A 34 -8.05 1.26 -21.50
C ALA A 34 -7.03 1.00 -20.39
N VAL A 35 -6.30 2.03 -19.97
CA VAL A 35 -5.20 1.94 -19.00
C VAL A 35 -5.47 2.89 -17.83
N PRO A 36 -5.34 2.48 -16.57
CA PRO A 36 -5.55 3.38 -15.42
C PRO A 36 -4.66 4.63 -15.48
N ALA A 37 -5.24 5.80 -15.24
CA ALA A 37 -4.50 7.06 -15.23
C ALA A 37 -3.73 7.24 -13.92
N GLY A 38 -2.49 7.74 -14.00
CA GLY A 38 -1.68 8.04 -12.82
C GLY A 38 -1.04 6.83 -12.12
N ALA A 39 -1.02 5.66 -12.76
CA ALA A 39 -0.31 4.49 -12.23
C ALA A 39 1.20 4.77 -12.14
N ALA A 40 1.80 4.50 -10.97
CA ALA A 40 3.24 4.69 -10.73
C ALA A 40 4.11 3.64 -11.44
N THR A 41 3.54 2.50 -11.82
CA THR A 41 4.16 1.40 -12.56
C THR A 41 3.22 0.92 -13.67
N PRO A 42 3.73 0.24 -14.72
CA PRO A 42 2.87 -0.39 -15.73
C PRO A 42 1.80 -1.30 -15.08
N ALA A 43 0.57 -1.23 -15.57
CA ALA A 43 -0.58 -1.92 -15.00
C ALA A 43 -0.72 -3.35 -15.55
N PRO A 44 -1.02 -4.38 -14.72
CA PRO A 44 -1.41 -5.70 -15.23
C PRO A 44 -2.63 -5.55 -16.15
N VAL A 45 -2.75 -6.41 -17.17
CA VAL A 45 -3.79 -6.26 -18.22
C VAL A 45 -4.70 -7.49 -18.28
N LEU A 46 -6.00 -7.22 -18.39
CA LEU A 46 -7.04 -8.22 -18.63
C LEU A 46 -7.48 -8.14 -20.10
N VAL A 47 -7.22 -9.19 -20.85
CA VAL A 47 -7.69 -9.33 -22.24
C VAL A 47 -9.14 -9.80 -22.22
N TRP A 48 -10.06 -8.91 -22.59
CA TRP A 48 -11.48 -9.23 -22.67
C TRP A 48 -11.85 -9.79 -24.05
N ILE A 49 -12.58 -10.91 -24.06
CA ILE A 49 -13.07 -11.58 -25.26
C ILE A 49 -14.59 -11.74 -25.18
N HIS A 50 -15.30 -11.13 -26.13
CA HIS A 50 -16.77 -11.11 -26.14
C HIS A 50 -17.39 -12.46 -26.57
N GLY A 51 -18.60 -12.72 -26.07
CA GLY A 51 -19.44 -13.83 -26.49
C GLY A 51 -20.18 -13.55 -27.80
N GLY A 52 -21.12 -14.43 -28.17
CA GLY A 52 -21.89 -14.30 -29.40
C GLY A 52 -21.81 -15.52 -30.33
N ALA A 53 -21.65 -16.71 -29.75
CA ALA A 53 -21.66 -18.00 -30.45
C ALA A 53 -20.66 -18.08 -31.63
N TRP A 54 -19.56 -17.31 -31.55
CA TRP A 54 -18.58 -17.07 -32.63
C TRP A 54 -19.18 -16.50 -33.93
N LEU A 55 -20.49 -16.25 -33.99
CA LEU A 55 -21.24 -15.86 -35.19
C LEU A 55 -21.50 -14.36 -35.27
N PHE A 56 -21.54 -13.69 -34.12
CA PHE A 56 -21.84 -12.27 -33.99
C PHE A 56 -21.14 -11.68 -32.75
N GLY A 57 -21.31 -10.38 -32.55
CA GLY A 57 -20.69 -9.63 -31.46
C GLY A 57 -19.54 -8.75 -31.93
N SER A 58 -19.07 -7.89 -31.03
CA SER A 58 -17.93 -7.00 -31.25
C SER A 58 -17.39 -6.52 -29.91
N PRO A 59 -16.06 -6.39 -29.73
CA PRO A 59 -15.50 -5.78 -28.53
C PRO A 59 -15.90 -4.31 -28.34
N LYS A 60 -16.32 -3.63 -29.41
CA LYS A 60 -16.69 -2.20 -29.40
C LYS A 60 -18.12 -1.95 -28.93
N HIS A 61 -18.95 -2.98 -28.98
CA HIS A 61 -20.35 -2.91 -28.61
C HIS A 61 -20.67 -4.10 -27.70
N PRO A 62 -20.15 -4.08 -26.45
CA PRO A 62 -20.55 -5.06 -25.45
C PRO A 62 -22.06 -4.99 -25.23
N ALA A 63 -22.66 -6.07 -24.74
CA ALA A 63 -24.10 -6.11 -24.51
C ALA A 63 -24.54 -5.08 -23.45
N ASP A 64 -25.71 -4.47 -23.64
CA ASP A 64 -26.20 -3.39 -22.76
C ASP A 64 -26.27 -3.85 -21.29
N TRP A 65 -26.76 -5.08 -21.03
CA TRP A 65 -26.86 -5.66 -19.68
C TRP A 65 -25.50 -5.77 -18.98
N LEU A 66 -24.42 -6.04 -19.72
CA LEU A 66 -23.07 -6.11 -19.17
C LEU A 66 -22.55 -4.71 -18.85
N MET A 67 -22.89 -3.73 -19.70
CA MET A 67 -22.50 -2.33 -19.52
C MET A 67 -23.29 -1.60 -18.43
N GLU A 68 -24.47 -2.10 -18.02
CA GLU A 68 -25.22 -1.57 -16.88
C GLU A 68 -24.42 -1.65 -15.57
N VAL A 69 -23.63 -2.71 -15.40
CA VAL A 69 -22.75 -2.93 -14.23
C VAL A 69 -21.29 -2.53 -14.49
N ASP A 70 -20.96 -2.12 -15.73
CA ASP A 70 -19.67 -1.61 -16.21
C ASP A 70 -18.42 -2.31 -15.61
N PRO A 71 -18.22 -3.60 -15.92
CA PRO A 71 -17.10 -4.38 -15.39
C PRO A 71 -15.73 -3.80 -15.76
N PHE A 72 -15.64 -3.12 -16.90
CA PHE A 72 -14.37 -2.57 -17.38
C PHE A 72 -13.93 -1.39 -16.53
N THR A 73 -14.87 -0.52 -16.10
CA THR A 73 -14.55 0.51 -15.11
C THR A 73 -14.20 -0.07 -13.75
N ALA A 74 -14.88 -1.15 -13.31
CA ALA A 74 -14.52 -1.83 -12.08
C ALA A 74 -13.07 -2.38 -12.13
N ALA A 75 -12.69 -3.01 -13.25
CA ALA A 75 -11.32 -3.49 -13.47
C ALA A 75 -10.28 -2.37 -13.47
N ILE A 76 -10.56 -1.24 -14.15
CA ILE A 76 -9.69 -0.06 -14.17
C ILE A 76 -9.47 0.50 -12.76
N ARG A 77 -10.52 0.56 -11.95
CA ARG A 77 -10.44 1.02 -10.55
C ARG A 77 -9.71 0.04 -9.63
N ALA A 78 -9.76 -1.24 -9.96
CA ALA A 78 -8.96 -2.27 -9.29
C ALA A 78 -7.48 -2.27 -9.75
N GLY A 79 -7.08 -1.35 -10.64
CA GLY A 79 -5.70 -1.19 -11.08
C GLY A 79 -5.32 -2.00 -12.32
N PHE A 80 -6.28 -2.62 -13.00
CA PHE A 80 -6.03 -3.37 -14.23
C PHE A 80 -6.25 -2.51 -15.47
N ALA A 81 -5.36 -2.64 -16.46
CA ALA A 81 -5.70 -2.28 -17.83
C ALA A 81 -6.68 -3.29 -18.42
N VAL A 82 -7.56 -2.85 -19.32
CA VAL A 82 -8.51 -3.73 -20.02
C VAL A 82 -8.28 -3.62 -21.51
N ALA A 83 -8.07 -4.75 -22.15
CA ALA A 83 -7.74 -4.86 -23.56
C ALA A 83 -8.80 -5.70 -24.28
N SER A 84 -9.74 -5.06 -24.97
CA SER A 84 -10.87 -5.72 -25.63
C SER A 84 -10.51 -6.14 -27.06
N ALA A 85 -10.32 -7.44 -27.26
CA ALA A 85 -9.77 -8.00 -28.50
C ALA A 85 -10.85 -8.38 -29.53
N GLN A 86 -10.60 -8.05 -30.80
CA GLN A 86 -11.43 -8.51 -31.92
C GLN A 86 -10.93 -9.84 -32.47
N TYR A 87 -11.87 -10.72 -32.83
CA TYR A 87 -11.61 -11.95 -33.58
C TYR A 87 -12.52 -12.07 -34.82
N ARG A 88 -12.11 -12.87 -35.80
CA ARG A 88 -12.92 -13.20 -36.99
C ARG A 88 -14.07 -14.13 -36.62
N LEU A 89 -15.27 -13.83 -37.09
CA LEU A 89 -16.45 -14.65 -36.80
C LEU A 89 -16.43 -15.94 -37.65
N SER A 90 -17.13 -16.99 -37.22
CA SER A 90 -17.13 -18.30 -37.88
C SER A 90 -17.68 -18.28 -39.31
N GLY A 91 -18.55 -17.30 -39.63
CA GLY A 91 -19.01 -17.02 -41.00
C GLY A 91 -17.95 -16.36 -41.90
N GLU A 92 -16.84 -15.87 -41.32
CA GLU A 92 -15.72 -15.25 -42.04
C GLU A 92 -14.57 -16.25 -42.21
N ALA A 93 -14.23 -16.97 -41.14
CA ALA A 93 -13.18 -17.99 -41.12
C ALA A 93 -13.49 -19.05 -40.06
N HIS A 94 -13.19 -20.31 -40.36
CA HIS A 94 -13.37 -21.41 -39.40
C HIS A 94 -12.19 -21.52 -38.42
N PHE A 95 -12.40 -22.21 -37.31
CA PHE A 95 -11.38 -22.51 -36.30
C PHE A 95 -10.14 -23.17 -36.96
N PRO A 96 -8.89 -22.81 -36.61
CA PRO A 96 -8.46 -22.03 -35.44
C PRO A 96 -8.38 -20.50 -35.64
N ALA A 97 -8.97 -19.93 -36.69
CA ALA A 97 -8.82 -18.50 -37.00
C ALA A 97 -9.14 -17.58 -35.82
N GLN A 98 -10.18 -17.88 -35.04
CA GLN A 98 -10.57 -17.15 -33.84
C GLN A 98 -9.48 -17.16 -32.77
N LEU A 99 -8.87 -18.33 -32.54
CA LEU A 99 -7.80 -18.51 -31.57
C LEU A 99 -6.53 -17.77 -32.01
N ASP A 100 -6.18 -17.87 -33.29
CA ASP A 100 -5.02 -17.18 -33.86
C ASP A 100 -5.14 -15.66 -33.70
N ASP A 101 -6.36 -15.13 -33.81
CA ASP A 101 -6.65 -13.70 -33.67
C ASP A 101 -6.47 -13.22 -32.22
N VAL A 102 -7.00 -13.95 -31.23
CA VAL A 102 -6.83 -13.58 -29.80
C VAL A 102 -5.39 -13.78 -29.34
N LYS A 103 -4.68 -14.80 -29.85
CA LYS A 103 -3.22 -14.96 -29.64
C LYS A 103 -2.46 -13.76 -30.21
N ALA A 104 -2.87 -13.22 -31.36
CA ALA A 104 -2.24 -12.05 -31.95
C ALA A 104 -2.38 -10.80 -31.08
N ALA A 105 -3.52 -10.64 -30.40
CA ALA A 105 -3.73 -9.56 -29.43
C ALA A 105 -2.77 -9.68 -28.22
N VAL A 106 -2.63 -10.87 -27.63
CA VAL A 106 -1.68 -11.11 -26.53
C VAL A 106 -0.25 -10.83 -26.97
N ARG A 107 0.16 -11.34 -28.14
CA ARG A 107 1.47 -11.07 -28.74
C ARG A 107 1.72 -9.58 -28.95
N TRP A 108 0.70 -8.82 -29.33
CA TRP A 108 0.81 -7.38 -29.49
C TRP A 108 1.06 -6.69 -28.14
N LEU A 109 0.31 -7.05 -27.10
CA LEU A 109 0.49 -6.54 -25.74
C LEU A 109 1.88 -6.88 -25.18
N ARG A 110 2.36 -8.11 -25.39
CA ARG A 110 3.71 -8.54 -24.99
C ARG A 110 4.82 -7.69 -25.62
N ARG A 111 4.65 -7.31 -26.89
CA ARG A 111 5.63 -6.50 -27.62
C ARG A 111 5.58 -5.00 -27.29
N HIS A 112 4.39 -4.45 -27.03
CA HIS A 112 4.17 -3.00 -26.95
C HIS A 112 3.74 -2.49 -25.57
N GLY A 113 3.50 -3.36 -24.59
CA GLY A 113 2.92 -3.04 -23.29
C GLY A 113 3.56 -1.82 -22.61
N ASP A 114 4.89 -1.79 -22.50
CA ASP A 114 5.62 -0.69 -21.84
C ASP A 114 5.33 0.68 -22.47
N THR A 115 5.10 0.72 -23.80
CA THR A 115 4.85 1.98 -24.53
C THR A 115 3.45 2.54 -24.28
N VAL A 116 2.55 1.72 -23.76
CA VAL A 116 1.15 2.07 -23.48
C VAL A 116 0.83 1.93 -21.98
N GLY A 117 1.84 1.80 -21.11
CA GLY A 117 1.63 1.73 -19.65
C GLY A 117 1.06 0.40 -19.14
N VAL A 118 1.21 -0.68 -19.91
CA VAL A 118 0.78 -2.04 -19.56
C VAL A 118 1.98 -2.89 -19.16
N ASP A 119 1.84 -3.62 -18.05
CA ASP A 119 2.80 -4.63 -17.64
C ASP A 119 2.68 -5.84 -18.57
N ARG A 120 3.66 -5.96 -19.46
CA ARG A 120 3.70 -7.05 -20.43
C ARG A 120 3.77 -8.41 -19.76
N GLU A 121 4.27 -8.55 -18.53
CA GLU A 121 4.46 -9.84 -17.85
C GLU A 121 3.23 -10.40 -17.17
N ARG A 122 2.27 -9.53 -16.83
CA ARG A 122 1.08 -9.86 -16.05
C ARG A 122 -0.18 -9.68 -16.90
N ILE A 123 -0.39 -10.65 -17.80
CA ILE A 123 -1.53 -10.70 -18.72
C ILE A 123 -2.50 -11.79 -18.27
N GLY A 124 -3.71 -11.41 -17.87
CA GLY A 124 -4.85 -12.31 -17.68
C GLY A 124 -5.78 -12.28 -18.90
N VAL A 125 -6.59 -13.33 -19.07
CA VAL A 125 -7.65 -13.37 -20.10
C VAL A 125 -9.02 -13.60 -19.45
N TRP A 126 -10.03 -12.87 -19.91
CA TRP A 126 -11.39 -12.95 -19.42
C TRP A 126 -12.37 -13.01 -20.58
N GLY A 127 -13.33 -13.92 -20.54
CA GLY A 127 -14.37 -13.96 -21.57
C GLY A 127 -15.63 -14.69 -21.14
N GLU A 128 -16.69 -14.45 -21.91
CA GLU A 128 -18.03 -15.02 -21.73
C GLU A 128 -18.44 -15.93 -22.90
N SER A 129 -19.15 -17.04 -22.63
CA SER A 129 -19.69 -17.93 -23.66
C SER A 129 -18.63 -18.32 -24.70
N ALA A 130 -18.84 -18.04 -25.99
CA ALA A 130 -17.86 -18.20 -27.06
C ALA A 130 -16.52 -17.50 -26.81
N GLY A 131 -16.51 -16.35 -26.13
CA GLY A 131 -15.29 -15.66 -25.70
C GLY A 131 -14.61 -16.34 -24.51
N GLY A 132 -15.38 -16.94 -23.60
CA GLY A 132 -14.86 -17.79 -22.52
C GLY A 132 -14.25 -19.09 -23.06
N HIS A 133 -14.81 -19.64 -24.14
CA HIS A 133 -14.20 -20.72 -24.91
C HIS A 133 -12.83 -20.31 -25.49
N LEU A 134 -12.74 -19.12 -26.11
CA LEU A 134 -11.48 -18.62 -26.62
C LEU A 134 -10.48 -18.27 -25.51
N ALA A 135 -10.96 -17.78 -24.36
CA ALA A 135 -10.14 -17.52 -23.18
C ALA A 135 -9.52 -18.81 -22.64
N SER A 136 -10.31 -19.88 -22.50
CA SER A 136 -9.81 -21.20 -22.07
C SER A 136 -8.90 -21.84 -23.13
N MET A 137 -9.22 -21.75 -24.43
CA MET A 137 -8.32 -22.19 -25.49
C MET A 137 -6.98 -21.44 -25.44
N LEU A 138 -7.00 -20.11 -25.26
CA LEU A 138 -5.79 -19.29 -25.16
C LEU A 138 -4.96 -19.65 -23.93
N ALA A 139 -5.62 -19.87 -22.78
CA ALA A 139 -4.95 -20.29 -21.56
C ALA A 139 -4.27 -21.66 -21.68
N LEU A 140 -4.91 -22.61 -22.36
CA LEU A 140 -4.43 -24.01 -22.45
C LEU A 140 -3.54 -24.29 -23.65
N THR A 141 -3.50 -23.39 -24.64
CA THR A 141 -2.68 -23.56 -25.85
C THR A 141 -1.71 -22.41 -26.11
N GLY A 142 -1.81 -21.32 -25.36
CA GLY A 142 -0.85 -20.23 -25.41
C GLY A 142 0.48 -20.70 -24.85
N ASP A 143 1.57 -20.27 -25.47
CA ASP A 143 2.91 -20.63 -25.02
C ASP A 143 3.80 -19.39 -24.95
N ASP A 144 4.81 -19.47 -24.08
CA ASP A 144 5.80 -18.40 -23.88
C ASP A 144 6.81 -18.32 -25.04
N GLN A 145 6.83 -19.28 -25.98
CA GLN A 145 7.75 -19.27 -27.14
C GLN A 145 7.20 -18.43 -28.31
N ASP A 146 5.89 -18.42 -28.49
CA ASP A 146 5.11 -17.61 -29.43
C ASP A 146 4.60 -16.32 -28.76
N ASP A 147 5.06 -15.98 -27.54
CA ASP A 147 4.63 -14.79 -26.79
C ASP A 147 3.10 -14.68 -26.64
N SER A 148 2.38 -15.80 -26.63
CA SER A 148 0.92 -15.83 -26.53
C SER A 148 0.43 -16.39 -25.19
N GLY A 149 1.35 -16.71 -24.26
CA GLY A 149 1.05 -17.17 -22.91
C GLY A 149 0.35 -16.11 -22.06
N VAL A 150 -0.58 -16.57 -21.22
CA VAL A 150 -1.29 -15.76 -20.22
C VAL A 150 -1.06 -16.35 -18.83
N ARG A 151 -1.14 -15.52 -17.80
CA ARG A 151 -0.87 -15.90 -16.41
C ARG A 151 -2.10 -16.33 -15.63
N ALA A 152 -3.31 -16.03 -16.12
CA ALA A 152 -4.56 -16.43 -15.52
C ALA A 152 -5.72 -16.35 -16.51
N ALA A 153 -6.78 -17.13 -16.28
CA ALA A 153 -7.98 -17.10 -17.11
C ALA A 153 -9.27 -17.10 -16.30
N VAL A 154 -10.23 -16.25 -16.66
CA VAL A 154 -11.60 -16.30 -16.14
C VAL A 154 -12.56 -16.61 -17.28
N CYS A 155 -13.32 -17.69 -17.15
CA CYS A 155 -14.20 -18.21 -18.20
C CYS A 155 -15.64 -18.26 -17.67
N TRP A 156 -16.48 -17.35 -18.16
CA TRP A 156 -17.91 -17.33 -17.82
C TRP A 156 -18.70 -18.21 -18.79
N TYR A 157 -19.43 -19.20 -18.26
CA TYR A 157 -20.33 -20.13 -18.96
C TYR A 157 -19.81 -20.60 -20.33
N ALA A 158 -18.55 -21.07 -20.33
CA ALA A 158 -17.80 -21.36 -21.54
C ALA A 158 -18.02 -22.80 -22.05
N PRO A 159 -18.25 -22.99 -23.36
CA PRO A 159 -18.06 -24.30 -24.00
C PRO A 159 -16.62 -24.80 -23.82
N SER A 160 -16.44 -26.04 -23.40
CA SER A 160 -15.12 -26.62 -23.06
C SER A 160 -14.85 -27.97 -23.76
N ASN A 161 -15.92 -28.71 -24.06
CA ASN A 161 -15.92 -29.96 -24.80
C ASN A 161 -17.12 -29.99 -25.75
N LEU A 162 -16.89 -29.56 -26.99
CA LEU A 162 -17.95 -29.42 -27.99
C LEU A 162 -18.66 -30.76 -28.25
N LEU A 163 -17.97 -31.89 -28.09
CA LEU A 163 -18.51 -33.22 -28.35
C LEU A 163 -19.47 -33.74 -27.27
N THR A 164 -19.46 -33.13 -26.07
CA THR A 164 -20.35 -33.54 -24.97
C THR A 164 -21.50 -32.57 -24.76
N MET A 165 -21.48 -31.38 -25.39
CA MET A 165 -22.50 -30.34 -25.23
C MET A 165 -23.92 -30.87 -25.44
N GLN A 166 -24.19 -31.56 -26.54
CA GLN A 166 -25.54 -32.07 -26.83
C GLN A 166 -26.02 -33.08 -25.77
N SER A 167 -25.13 -33.94 -25.29
CA SER A 167 -25.47 -34.95 -24.29
C SER A 167 -25.69 -34.37 -22.89
N GLN A 168 -25.12 -33.21 -22.61
CA GLN A 168 -25.22 -32.50 -21.34
C GLN A 168 -26.31 -31.41 -21.35
N ALA A 169 -26.85 -31.08 -22.52
CA ALA A 169 -27.82 -30.00 -22.71
C ALA A 169 -29.02 -30.11 -21.78
N HIS A 170 -29.45 -28.95 -21.26
CA HIS A 170 -30.62 -28.87 -20.41
C HIS A 170 -31.87 -29.37 -21.17
N PRO A 171 -32.79 -30.14 -20.56
CA PRO A 171 -33.96 -30.68 -21.24
C PRO A 171 -34.89 -29.63 -21.87
N SER A 172 -34.87 -28.40 -21.35
CA SER A 172 -35.60 -27.25 -21.88
C SER A 172 -34.78 -26.36 -22.81
N GLY A 173 -33.51 -26.73 -23.08
CA GLY A 173 -32.66 -26.05 -24.05
C GLY A 173 -33.23 -26.17 -25.46
N THR A 174 -33.02 -25.14 -26.28
CA THR A 174 -33.60 -25.04 -27.63
C THR A 174 -32.59 -25.23 -28.75
N ILE A 175 -31.30 -25.31 -28.42
CA ILE A 175 -30.20 -25.51 -29.36
C ILE A 175 -29.93 -27.00 -29.49
N ASP A 176 -29.87 -27.48 -30.72
CA ASP A 176 -29.31 -28.79 -31.06
C ASP A 176 -27.83 -28.58 -31.43
N HIS A 177 -26.94 -28.86 -30.49
CA HIS A 177 -25.49 -28.67 -30.64
C HIS A 177 -24.86 -29.65 -31.65
N ASP A 178 -25.53 -30.76 -31.96
CA ASP A 178 -25.09 -31.71 -32.99
C ASP A 178 -25.60 -31.37 -34.40
N ALA A 179 -26.51 -30.40 -34.53
CA ALA A 179 -27.05 -29.98 -35.81
C ALA A 179 -25.94 -29.41 -36.73
N ALA A 180 -26.09 -29.63 -38.04
CA ALA A 180 -25.11 -29.17 -39.02
C ALA A 180 -24.97 -27.63 -39.11
N ASP A 181 -25.99 -26.91 -38.63
CA ASP A 181 -26.05 -25.46 -38.52
C ASP A 181 -25.91 -24.96 -37.07
N SER A 182 -25.51 -25.83 -36.13
CA SER A 182 -25.16 -25.42 -34.77
C SER A 182 -23.96 -24.45 -34.77
N PRO A 183 -23.85 -23.55 -33.78
CA PRO A 183 -22.69 -22.68 -33.65
C PRO A 183 -21.35 -23.43 -33.67
N GLU A 184 -21.30 -24.61 -33.05
CA GLU A 184 -20.12 -25.46 -32.98
C GLU A 184 -19.76 -26.04 -34.36
N SER A 185 -20.76 -26.51 -35.12
CA SER A 185 -20.57 -26.99 -36.50
C SER A 185 -20.10 -25.86 -37.43
N LEU A 186 -20.65 -24.65 -37.27
CA LEU A 186 -20.24 -23.47 -38.05
C LEU A 186 -18.83 -22.99 -37.68
N LEU A 187 -18.47 -23.07 -36.40
CA LEU A 187 -17.11 -22.76 -35.90
C LEU A 187 -16.08 -23.64 -36.60
N ILE A 188 -16.29 -24.96 -36.67
CA ILE A 188 -15.35 -25.88 -37.31
C ILE A 188 -15.52 -25.97 -38.84
N GLY A 189 -16.59 -25.39 -39.39
CA GLY A 189 -16.90 -25.39 -40.83
C GLY A 189 -17.41 -26.73 -41.38
N ALA A 190 -17.87 -27.63 -40.51
CA ALA A 190 -18.35 -28.95 -40.88
C ALA A 190 -19.32 -29.49 -39.80
N PRO A 191 -20.22 -30.44 -40.13
CA PRO A 191 -21.09 -31.04 -39.12
C PRO A 191 -20.29 -31.71 -37.99
N LEU A 192 -20.51 -31.26 -36.75
CA LEU A 192 -19.74 -31.69 -35.58
C LEU A 192 -19.78 -33.21 -35.36
N ALA A 193 -20.97 -33.80 -35.44
CA ALA A 193 -21.19 -35.24 -35.26
C ALA A 193 -20.41 -36.11 -36.27
N GLU A 194 -20.18 -35.61 -37.47
CA GLU A 194 -19.42 -36.31 -38.52
C GLU A 194 -17.91 -36.02 -38.45
N ASN A 195 -17.50 -34.96 -37.76
CA ASN A 195 -16.13 -34.46 -37.73
C ASN A 195 -15.56 -34.33 -36.30
N PRO A 196 -15.58 -35.40 -35.48
CA PRO A 196 -15.16 -35.33 -34.08
C PRO A 196 -13.67 -35.04 -33.87
N GLY A 197 -12.84 -35.16 -34.91
CA GLY A 197 -11.45 -34.70 -34.87
C GLY A 197 -11.34 -33.19 -34.82
N LEU A 198 -12.15 -32.48 -35.61
CA LEU A 198 -12.20 -31.01 -35.61
C LEU A 198 -12.86 -30.49 -34.32
N GLY A 199 -13.93 -31.16 -33.86
CA GLY A 199 -14.55 -30.85 -32.57
C GLY A 199 -13.57 -30.95 -31.39
N ARG A 200 -12.76 -32.02 -31.34
CA ARG A 200 -11.67 -32.14 -30.34
C ARG A 200 -10.63 -31.04 -30.45
N ALA A 201 -10.19 -30.73 -31.68
CA ALA A 201 -9.20 -29.68 -31.90
C ALA A 201 -9.72 -28.30 -31.45
N ALA A 202 -11.03 -28.07 -31.52
CA ALA A 202 -11.69 -26.86 -31.04
C ALA A 202 -12.19 -26.96 -29.59
N SER A 203 -11.87 -28.02 -28.84
CA SER A 203 -12.32 -28.18 -27.44
C SER A 203 -11.19 -27.92 -26.45
N PRO A 204 -11.29 -26.91 -25.56
CA PRO A 204 -10.30 -26.60 -24.53
C PRO A 204 -9.85 -27.82 -23.71
N ILE A 205 -10.79 -28.70 -23.37
CA ILE A 205 -10.51 -29.89 -22.54
C ILE A 205 -9.41 -30.80 -23.12
N THR A 206 -9.23 -30.79 -24.46
CA THR A 206 -8.22 -31.59 -25.16
C THR A 206 -6.79 -31.17 -24.80
N TYR A 207 -6.60 -29.93 -24.36
CA TYR A 207 -5.30 -29.30 -24.13
C TYR A 207 -4.96 -29.15 -22.65
N VAL A 208 -5.78 -29.71 -21.76
CA VAL A 208 -5.54 -29.68 -20.33
C VAL A 208 -4.22 -30.38 -19.99
N THR A 209 -3.37 -29.66 -19.28
CA THR A 209 -2.11 -30.16 -18.71
C THR A 209 -1.92 -29.54 -17.33
N GLY A 210 -1.05 -30.13 -16.50
CA GLY A 210 -0.66 -29.52 -15.22
C GLY A 210 0.18 -28.25 -15.34
N GLN A 211 0.35 -27.71 -16.54
CA GLN A 211 1.00 -26.42 -16.79
C GLN A 211 -0.02 -25.33 -17.17
N ALA A 212 -1.32 -25.64 -17.13
CA ALA A 212 -2.35 -24.64 -17.32
C ALA A 212 -2.18 -23.53 -16.26
N PRO A 213 -2.32 -22.25 -16.64
CA PRO A 213 -2.32 -21.17 -15.66
C PRO A 213 -3.55 -21.29 -14.75
N PRO A 214 -3.57 -20.65 -13.58
CA PRO A 214 -4.76 -20.59 -12.73
C PRO A 214 -6.00 -20.17 -13.52
N MET A 215 -7.10 -20.92 -13.36
CA MET A 215 -8.37 -20.66 -14.04
C MET A 215 -9.53 -20.52 -13.05
N LEU A 216 -10.41 -19.55 -13.27
CA LEU A 216 -11.70 -19.46 -12.58
C LEU A 216 -12.82 -19.66 -13.60
N LEU A 217 -13.68 -20.65 -13.36
CA LEU A 217 -14.83 -21.00 -14.17
C LEU A 217 -16.09 -20.57 -13.42
N ILE A 218 -16.94 -19.73 -14.01
CA ILE A 218 -18.19 -19.29 -13.40
C ILE A 218 -19.35 -19.66 -14.32
N HIS A 219 -20.34 -20.41 -13.84
CA HIS A 219 -21.40 -20.95 -14.69
C HIS A 219 -22.73 -21.02 -13.95
N GLY A 220 -23.84 -20.65 -14.60
CA GLY A 220 -25.18 -20.84 -14.05
C GLY A 220 -25.63 -22.30 -14.14
N ASP A 221 -26.30 -22.82 -13.11
CA ASP A 221 -26.79 -24.22 -13.09
C ASP A 221 -28.09 -24.43 -13.91
N GLN A 222 -28.76 -23.35 -14.32
CA GLN A 222 -29.98 -23.37 -15.15
C GLN A 222 -29.73 -22.91 -16.58
N ASP A 223 -28.47 -22.87 -17.04
CA ASP A 223 -28.10 -22.39 -18.37
C ASP A 223 -28.73 -23.25 -19.49
N LEU A 224 -29.58 -22.60 -20.29
CA LEU A 224 -30.33 -23.22 -21.39
C LEU A 224 -29.57 -23.23 -22.74
N VAL A 225 -28.39 -22.62 -22.79
CA VAL A 225 -27.58 -22.41 -24.01
C VAL A 225 -26.29 -23.21 -23.94
N VAL A 226 -25.51 -23.07 -22.87
CA VAL A 226 -24.29 -23.84 -22.64
C VAL A 226 -24.52 -24.68 -21.39
N PRO A 227 -24.41 -26.02 -21.45
CA PRO A 227 -24.65 -26.81 -20.26
C PRO A 227 -23.59 -26.57 -19.19
N VAL A 228 -24.00 -26.43 -17.92
CA VAL A 228 -23.10 -26.30 -16.75
C VAL A 228 -22.04 -27.41 -16.68
N GLY A 229 -22.41 -28.61 -17.17
CA GLY A 229 -21.53 -29.77 -17.30
C GLY A 229 -20.25 -29.47 -18.08
N GLN A 230 -20.22 -28.47 -18.95
CA GLN A 230 -19.01 -28.04 -19.64
C GLN A 230 -17.97 -27.46 -18.67
N SER A 231 -18.38 -26.61 -17.72
CA SER A 231 -17.46 -26.08 -16.71
C SER A 231 -17.09 -27.13 -15.67
N GLU A 232 -18.03 -28.00 -15.28
CA GLU A 232 -17.76 -29.11 -14.36
C GLU A 232 -16.75 -30.10 -14.96
N GLU A 233 -16.92 -30.48 -16.23
CA GLU A 233 -16.04 -31.41 -16.93
C GLU A 233 -14.63 -30.83 -17.11
N LEU A 234 -14.52 -29.54 -17.43
CA LEU A 234 -13.24 -28.86 -17.56
C LEU A 234 -12.54 -28.70 -16.20
N ALA A 235 -13.28 -28.30 -15.15
CA ALA A 235 -12.74 -28.22 -13.79
C ALA A 235 -12.19 -29.58 -13.35
N ALA A 236 -12.98 -30.64 -13.51
CA ALA A 236 -12.55 -32.00 -13.17
C ALA A 236 -11.29 -32.42 -13.94
N ALA A 237 -11.20 -32.10 -15.23
CA ALA A 237 -10.01 -32.39 -16.03
C ALA A 237 -8.77 -31.60 -15.56
N LEU A 238 -8.93 -30.30 -15.26
CA LEU A 238 -7.85 -29.43 -14.76
C LEU A 238 -7.35 -29.89 -13.40
N THR A 239 -8.26 -30.16 -12.46
CA THR A 239 -7.93 -30.74 -11.15
C THR A 239 -7.20 -32.07 -11.30
N ALA A 240 -7.69 -32.97 -12.17
CA ALA A 240 -7.05 -34.26 -12.41
C ALA A 240 -5.65 -34.15 -13.03
N ALA A 241 -5.38 -33.07 -13.77
CA ALA A 241 -4.06 -32.77 -14.34
C ALA A 241 -3.13 -32.02 -13.36
N GLY A 242 -3.61 -31.64 -12.18
CA GLY A 242 -2.86 -30.88 -11.17
C GLY A 242 -2.75 -29.38 -11.47
N ALA A 243 -3.63 -28.84 -12.31
CA ALA A 243 -3.73 -27.41 -12.57
C ALA A 243 -4.61 -26.71 -11.51
N GLU A 244 -4.31 -25.45 -11.20
CA GLU A 244 -5.14 -24.62 -10.31
C GLU A 244 -6.43 -24.22 -11.04
N VAL A 245 -7.57 -24.63 -10.48
CA VAL A 245 -8.89 -24.27 -11.02
C VAL A 245 -9.89 -24.03 -9.89
N GLU A 246 -10.63 -22.94 -10.01
CA GLU A 246 -11.80 -22.64 -9.19
C GLU A 246 -13.06 -22.78 -10.04
N LEU A 247 -14.09 -23.44 -9.51
CA LEU A 247 -15.41 -23.55 -10.14
C LEU A 247 -16.47 -22.93 -9.24
N SER A 248 -17.12 -21.88 -9.73
CA SER A 248 -18.27 -21.24 -9.09
C SER A 248 -19.54 -21.54 -9.89
N VAL A 249 -20.40 -22.39 -9.33
CA VAL A 249 -21.71 -22.71 -9.91
C VAL A 249 -22.78 -21.81 -9.29
N VAL A 250 -23.33 -20.92 -10.11
CA VAL A 250 -24.29 -19.89 -9.68
C VAL A 250 -25.70 -20.46 -9.72
N GLN A 251 -26.27 -20.68 -8.54
CA GLN A 251 -27.58 -21.29 -8.37
C GLN A 251 -28.72 -20.41 -8.93
N GLY A 252 -29.60 -21.01 -9.73
CA GLY A 252 -30.75 -20.38 -10.35
C GLY A 252 -30.43 -19.49 -11.56
N ALA A 253 -29.16 -19.38 -11.96
CA ALA A 253 -28.74 -18.53 -13.06
C ALA A 253 -28.83 -19.25 -14.41
N ASP A 254 -29.43 -18.59 -15.40
CA ASP A 254 -29.43 -19.01 -16.81
C ASP A 254 -28.23 -18.38 -17.55
N HIS A 255 -28.11 -18.59 -18.86
CA HIS A 255 -27.07 -18.01 -19.71
C HIS A 255 -26.98 -16.49 -19.54
N CYS A 256 -25.76 -15.95 -19.63
CA CYS A 256 -25.47 -14.55 -19.29
C CYS A 256 -25.78 -14.17 -17.82
N PHE A 257 -25.87 -15.18 -16.94
CA PHE A 257 -26.30 -15.03 -15.55
C PHE A 257 -27.69 -14.39 -15.41
N ALA A 258 -28.57 -14.62 -16.38
CA ALA A 258 -29.93 -14.09 -16.31
C ALA A 258 -30.65 -14.65 -15.07
N GLY A 259 -31.30 -13.77 -14.33
CA GLY A 259 -32.03 -14.10 -13.09
C GLY A 259 -31.25 -13.85 -11.79
N VAL A 260 -29.97 -13.49 -11.86
CA VAL A 260 -29.12 -13.20 -10.68
C VAL A 260 -28.33 -11.89 -10.87
N PRO A 261 -27.88 -11.22 -9.79
CA PRO A 261 -27.04 -10.03 -9.89
C PRO A 261 -25.62 -10.36 -10.36
N LEU A 262 -25.03 -9.48 -11.17
CA LEU A 262 -23.71 -9.64 -11.78
C LEU A 262 -22.58 -9.08 -10.93
N GLU A 263 -22.87 -8.11 -10.07
CA GLU A 263 -21.88 -7.40 -9.26
C GLU A 263 -21.05 -8.33 -8.38
N PRO A 264 -21.61 -9.37 -7.71
CA PRO A 264 -20.82 -10.34 -6.96
C PRO A 264 -19.86 -11.13 -7.87
N LEU A 265 -20.32 -11.53 -9.05
CA LEU A 265 -19.52 -12.32 -9.99
C LEU A 265 -18.35 -11.50 -10.56
N ILE A 266 -18.57 -10.20 -10.79
CA ILE A 266 -17.52 -9.26 -11.19
C ILE A 266 -16.50 -9.08 -10.06
N ARG A 267 -16.98 -8.90 -8.82
CA ARG A 267 -16.09 -8.79 -7.65
C ARG A 267 -15.21 -10.02 -7.52
N ASP A 268 -15.79 -11.22 -7.59
CA ASP A 268 -15.06 -12.49 -7.44
C ASP A 268 -14.07 -12.69 -8.59
N THR A 269 -14.46 -12.29 -9.82
CA THR A 269 -13.56 -12.26 -10.99
C THR A 269 -12.34 -11.35 -10.77
N LEU A 270 -12.56 -10.14 -10.24
CA LEU A 270 -11.46 -9.18 -10.00
C LEU A 270 -10.60 -9.59 -8.80
N ALA A 271 -11.20 -10.20 -7.76
CA ALA A 271 -10.48 -10.75 -6.63
C ALA A 271 -9.52 -11.87 -7.09
N PHE A 272 -10.01 -12.79 -7.94
CA PHE A 272 -9.19 -13.82 -8.55
C PHE A 272 -8.01 -13.21 -9.32
N PHE A 273 -8.25 -12.24 -10.22
CA PHE A 273 -7.17 -11.59 -10.97
C PHE A 273 -6.18 -10.84 -10.07
N THR A 274 -6.65 -10.21 -8.99
CA THR A 274 -5.81 -9.49 -8.02
C THR A 274 -4.87 -10.45 -7.30
N ARG A 275 -5.40 -11.61 -6.86
CA ARG A 275 -4.64 -12.67 -6.22
C ARG A 275 -3.55 -13.22 -7.14
N VAL A 276 -3.90 -13.57 -8.38
CA VAL A 276 -3.00 -14.29 -9.30
C VAL A 276 -2.04 -13.38 -10.09
N LEU A 277 -2.35 -12.08 -10.25
CA LEU A 277 -1.52 -11.10 -10.98
C LEU A 277 -0.80 -10.10 -10.06
N ALA A 278 -0.63 -10.39 -8.77
CA ALA A 278 0.11 -9.55 -7.84
C ALA A 278 1.60 -9.38 -8.25
N PRO A 279 2.24 -8.22 -8.00
CA PRO A 279 3.68 -8.04 -8.26
C PRO A 279 4.54 -8.97 -7.41
N GLY A 280 5.51 -9.67 -8.00
CA GLY A 280 6.42 -10.59 -7.29
C GLY A 280 6.17 -12.08 -7.53
N THR A 281 5.13 -12.44 -8.28
CA THR A 281 4.83 -13.84 -8.70
C THR A 281 5.69 -14.32 -9.89
N GLY A 282 6.81 -13.66 -10.17
CA GLY A 282 7.74 -14.01 -11.24
C GLY A 282 8.43 -15.35 -10.97
N VAL A 283 7.91 -16.42 -11.55
CA VAL A 283 8.32 -17.83 -11.39
C VAL A 283 8.01 -18.38 -10.01
N LEU A 284 6.79 -18.87 -9.81
CA LEU A 284 6.52 -19.90 -8.82
C LEU A 284 6.64 -21.29 -9.50
N PRO A 285 7.45 -22.23 -8.99
CA PRO A 285 7.38 -23.63 -9.39
C PRO A 285 6.03 -24.23 -8.93
N PRO A 286 5.61 -25.37 -9.51
CA PRO A 286 4.21 -25.78 -9.52
C PRO A 286 3.81 -26.45 -8.21
N HIS A 287 2.93 -25.86 -7.41
CA HIS A 287 2.14 -26.58 -6.39
C HIS A 287 0.90 -25.75 -6.02
N GLN A 288 -0.30 -26.29 -6.21
CA GLN A 288 -1.27 -26.40 -5.11
C GLN A 288 -2.41 -27.37 -5.47
N GLY A 289 -2.24 -28.60 -5.02
CA GLY A 289 -3.26 -29.27 -4.22
C GLY A 289 -2.67 -29.67 -2.87
N ASP A 290 -1.68 -28.91 -2.39
CA ASP A 290 -1.04 -29.15 -1.10
C ASP A 290 -1.56 -28.10 -0.11
N PRO A 291 -2.01 -28.52 1.07
CA PRO A 291 -2.51 -27.62 2.08
C PRO A 291 -1.41 -26.65 2.55
N VAL A 292 -1.78 -25.44 2.99
CA VAL A 292 -0.83 -24.44 3.49
C VAL A 292 -0.02 -25.05 4.64
N THR A 293 1.30 -25.02 4.52
CA THR A 293 2.22 -25.56 5.53
C THR A 293 3.05 -24.48 6.20
N ALA A 294 3.73 -24.85 7.27
CA ALA A 294 4.72 -24.04 7.98
C ALA A 294 5.81 -23.48 7.04
N TYR A 295 6.15 -24.19 5.96
CA TYR A 295 7.10 -23.67 4.97
C TYR A 295 6.52 -22.51 4.15
N ASP A 296 5.23 -22.59 3.80
CA ASP A 296 4.53 -21.55 3.03
C ASP A 296 4.29 -20.31 3.89
N VAL A 297 3.90 -20.51 5.15
CA VAL A 297 3.72 -19.43 6.12
C VAL A 297 5.05 -18.74 6.42
N ALA A 298 6.14 -19.50 6.63
CA ALA A 298 7.47 -18.92 6.81
C ALA A 298 7.92 -18.04 5.63
N ALA A 299 7.53 -18.40 4.40
CA ALA A 299 7.87 -17.61 3.21
C ALA A 299 7.10 -16.27 3.14
N LYS A 300 5.94 -16.16 3.79
CA LYS A 300 5.05 -14.98 3.75
C LYS A 300 5.17 -14.09 4.98
N LEU A 301 5.68 -14.59 6.10
CA LEU A 301 5.81 -13.80 7.32
C LEU A 301 6.74 -12.58 7.10
N PRO A 302 6.35 -11.39 7.60
CA PRO A 302 7.14 -10.17 7.48
C PRO A 302 8.43 -10.23 8.31
N ASP A 303 9.30 -9.23 8.21
CA ASP A 303 10.45 -9.14 9.14
C ASP A 303 10.03 -9.01 10.62
N ILE A 304 11.00 -9.23 11.52
CA ILE A 304 10.75 -9.30 12.97
C ILE A 304 10.13 -8.00 13.50
N ASP A 305 10.57 -6.84 12.99
CA ASP A 305 10.10 -5.55 13.48
C ASP A 305 8.67 -5.26 13.00
N LEU A 306 8.38 -5.55 11.73
CA LEU A 306 7.03 -5.43 11.19
C LEU A 306 6.08 -6.47 11.82
N LEU A 307 6.53 -7.70 12.05
CA LEU A 307 5.74 -8.71 12.78
C LEU A 307 5.40 -8.22 14.19
N ARG A 308 6.39 -7.68 14.91
CA ARG A 308 6.18 -7.11 16.26
C ARG A 308 5.13 -6.00 16.23
N GLN A 309 5.18 -5.10 15.25
CA GLN A 309 4.19 -4.03 15.08
C GLN A 309 2.78 -4.59 14.80
N ARG A 310 2.65 -5.60 13.93
CA ARG A 310 1.37 -6.27 13.62
C ARG A 310 0.77 -6.94 14.85
N CYS A 311 1.58 -7.68 15.63
CA CYS A 311 1.14 -8.28 16.88
C CYS A 311 0.64 -7.24 17.90
N LYS A 312 1.35 -6.12 18.06
CA LYS A 312 0.90 -5.02 18.91
C LYS A 312 -0.41 -4.40 18.42
N ALA A 313 -0.56 -4.22 17.12
CA ALA A 313 -1.79 -3.69 16.53
C ALA A 313 -2.99 -4.59 16.82
N LEU A 314 -2.87 -5.91 16.66
CA LEU A 314 -3.92 -6.87 17.00
C LEU A 314 -4.30 -6.78 18.48
N ALA A 315 -3.32 -6.80 19.39
CA ALA A 315 -3.59 -6.66 20.82
C ALA A 315 -4.32 -5.35 21.16
N VAL A 316 -3.96 -4.23 20.53
CA VAL A 316 -4.67 -2.95 20.71
C VAL A 316 -6.09 -3.01 20.18
N LEU A 317 -6.31 -3.58 19.00
CA LEU A 317 -7.65 -3.75 18.45
C LEU A 317 -8.54 -4.57 19.41
N GLU A 318 -8.02 -5.63 20.03
CA GLU A 318 -8.79 -6.41 21.02
C GLU A 318 -9.09 -5.66 22.31
N ARG A 319 -8.20 -4.78 22.76
CA ARG A 319 -8.51 -3.90 23.90
C ARG A 319 -9.61 -2.91 23.57
N ILE A 320 -9.67 -2.43 22.33
CA ILE A 320 -10.72 -1.50 21.88
C ILE A 320 -12.06 -2.23 21.69
N ILE A 321 -12.04 -3.43 21.12
CA ILE A 321 -13.25 -4.14 20.70
C ILE A 321 -13.93 -4.86 21.87
N ASP A 322 -13.23 -5.77 22.56
CA ASP A 322 -13.90 -6.74 23.44
C ASP A 322 -13.58 -6.52 24.92
N GLY A 323 -12.45 -5.91 25.30
CA GLY A 323 -12.14 -5.55 26.70
C GLY A 323 -12.11 -6.70 27.74
N GLY A 324 -12.50 -7.93 27.36
CA GLY A 324 -12.53 -9.16 28.14
C GLY A 324 -11.26 -9.99 27.98
N ASP A 325 -11.39 -11.32 28.09
CA ASP A 325 -10.28 -12.26 27.88
C ASP A 325 -9.75 -12.12 26.44
N SER A 326 -8.48 -11.77 26.31
CA SER A 326 -7.89 -11.33 25.04
C SER A 326 -7.73 -12.49 24.06
N TYR A 327 -8.43 -12.46 22.92
CA TYR A 327 -8.17 -13.38 21.82
C TYR A 327 -6.74 -13.21 21.29
N HIS A 328 -6.32 -11.97 21.04
CA HIS A 328 -4.92 -11.58 20.79
C HIS A 328 -4.36 -10.76 21.95
N ALA A 329 -3.17 -11.10 22.44
CA ALA A 329 -2.50 -10.45 23.55
C ALA A 329 -1.04 -10.11 23.24
N TYR A 330 -0.50 -9.12 23.95
CA TYR A 330 0.91 -8.75 23.89
C TYR A 330 1.42 -8.46 25.30
N THR A 331 2.60 -8.97 25.62
CA THR A 331 3.28 -8.69 26.89
C THR A 331 4.73 -8.32 26.66
N SER A 332 5.17 -7.24 27.32
CA SER A 332 6.59 -6.85 27.37
C SER A 332 7.37 -7.57 28.49
N ASN A 333 6.76 -8.58 29.13
CA ASN A 333 7.29 -9.22 30.33
C ASN A 333 7.33 -10.76 30.18
N TRP A 334 7.90 -11.24 29.09
CA TRP A 334 8.20 -12.66 28.87
C TRP A 334 9.62 -12.97 29.36
N GLY A 335 9.81 -12.94 30.69
CA GLY A 335 11.15 -12.99 31.27
C GLY A 335 11.95 -11.72 30.89
N PRO A 336 13.11 -11.81 30.22
CA PRO A 336 13.82 -10.65 29.67
C PRO A 336 13.30 -10.21 28.29
N ASP A 337 12.41 -10.98 27.69
CA ASP A 337 11.95 -10.84 26.30
C ASP A 337 10.49 -10.32 26.23
N GLU A 338 9.99 -10.10 25.02
CA GLU A 338 8.59 -9.74 24.76
C GLU A 338 7.88 -10.89 24.05
N ALA A 339 6.57 -11.04 24.25
CA ALA A 339 5.78 -12.05 23.57
C ALA A 339 4.42 -11.54 23.11
N ALA A 340 3.97 -12.04 21.97
CA ALA A 340 2.60 -11.91 21.50
C ALA A 340 1.95 -13.29 21.45
N SER A 341 0.66 -13.38 21.74
CA SER A 341 -0.06 -14.64 21.71
C SER A 341 -1.48 -14.50 21.18
N MET A 342 -2.02 -15.60 20.67
CA MET A 342 -3.42 -15.78 20.37
C MET A 342 -3.95 -17.03 21.05
N SER A 343 -5.17 -16.97 21.57
CA SER A 343 -5.90 -18.14 22.05
C SER A 343 -7.38 -17.98 21.74
N ASN A 344 -7.96 -18.97 21.06
CA ASN A 344 -9.38 -18.95 20.70
C ASN A 344 -10.30 -19.57 21.77
N GLY A 345 -9.75 -19.97 22.93
CA GLY A 345 -10.50 -20.62 24.02
C GLY A 345 -11.03 -22.02 23.71
N SER A 346 -10.81 -22.54 22.51
CA SER A 346 -11.24 -23.87 22.04
C SER A 346 -10.09 -24.87 21.91
N GLY A 347 -8.85 -24.42 22.17
CA GLY A 347 -7.66 -25.25 22.18
C GLY A 347 -6.59 -24.83 21.18
N ASP A 348 -6.89 -23.89 20.29
CA ASP A 348 -5.92 -23.38 19.32
C ASP A 348 -5.21 -22.14 19.84
N GLU A 349 -3.91 -22.12 19.66
CA GLU A 349 -3.06 -21.06 20.17
C GLU A 349 -1.77 -20.91 19.37
N TRP A 350 -1.28 -19.67 19.29
CA TRP A 350 0.07 -19.39 18.86
C TRP A 350 0.72 -18.35 19.77
N THR A 351 2.04 -18.43 19.89
CA THR A 351 2.87 -17.49 20.63
C THR A 351 4.11 -17.14 19.81
N VAL A 352 4.38 -15.84 19.66
CA VAL A 352 5.60 -15.30 19.09
C VAL A 352 6.43 -14.72 20.24
N VAL A 353 7.65 -15.22 20.45
CA VAL A 353 8.61 -14.70 21.42
C VAL A 353 9.67 -13.89 20.68
N PHE A 354 9.78 -12.61 21.02
CA PHE A 354 10.77 -11.68 20.47
C PHE A 354 11.96 -11.57 21.43
N THR A 355 13.07 -12.19 21.04
CA THR A 355 14.32 -12.22 21.81
C THR A 355 15.33 -11.21 21.27
N ALA A 356 16.40 -10.96 22.03
CA ALA A 356 17.52 -10.15 21.54
C ALA A 356 18.22 -10.72 20.28
N ASP A 357 18.19 -12.05 20.10
CA ASP A 357 18.88 -12.75 19.02
C ASP A 357 18.00 -13.02 17.78
N GLY A 358 16.69 -12.81 17.89
CA GLY A 358 15.72 -13.12 16.85
C GLY A 358 14.29 -13.31 17.37
N ALA A 359 13.48 -14.06 16.65
CA ALA A 359 12.12 -14.41 17.04
C ALA A 359 11.85 -15.91 16.88
N PHE A 360 10.99 -16.43 17.75
CA PHE A 360 10.54 -17.83 17.78
C PHE A 360 9.02 -17.88 17.83
N ILE A 361 8.41 -18.68 16.97
CA ILE A 361 6.96 -18.86 16.90
C ILE A 361 6.65 -20.31 17.24
N ARG A 362 5.78 -20.51 18.22
CA ARG A 362 5.16 -21.79 18.53
C ARG A 362 3.67 -21.68 18.24
N LEU A 363 3.13 -22.64 17.51
CA LEU A 363 1.70 -22.75 17.24
C LEU A 363 1.25 -24.17 17.54
N PHE A 364 0.03 -24.27 18.07
CA PHE A 364 -0.66 -25.51 18.34
C PHE A 364 -2.11 -25.39 17.86
N ASP A 365 -2.47 -26.28 16.94
CA ASP A 365 -3.83 -26.51 16.47
C ASP A 365 -4.30 -27.86 17.03
N HIS A 366 -5.43 -27.85 17.75
CA HIS A 366 -5.93 -29.03 18.44
C HIS A 366 -6.59 -30.04 17.49
N GLU A 367 -7.07 -29.60 16.32
CA GLU A 367 -7.70 -30.45 15.30
C GLU A 367 -6.69 -30.96 14.26
N SER A 368 -5.50 -30.36 14.21
CA SER A 368 -4.40 -30.77 13.32
C SER A 368 -4.03 -32.24 13.51
N ALA A 369 -3.86 -32.95 12.39
CA ALA A 369 -3.35 -34.32 12.37
C ALA A 369 -1.91 -34.45 12.92
N MET A 370 -1.18 -33.34 13.02
CA MET A 370 0.16 -33.26 13.61
C MET A 370 0.15 -32.98 15.11
N SER A 371 -1.04 -32.87 15.72
CA SER A 371 -1.21 -32.71 17.17
C SER A 371 -0.56 -33.87 17.93
N PRO A 372 0.30 -33.61 18.94
CA PRO A 372 0.87 -34.65 19.79
C PRO A 372 -0.20 -35.54 20.44
N TYR A 373 -1.40 -35.00 20.70
CA TYR A 373 -2.51 -35.74 21.29
C TYR A 373 -3.15 -36.78 20.35
N CYS A 374 -2.80 -36.78 19.06
CA CYS A 374 -3.15 -37.86 18.14
C CYS A 374 -2.26 -39.11 18.31
N HIS A 375 -1.15 -39.00 19.06
CA HIS A 375 -0.24 -40.10 19.37
C HIS A 375 -0.42 -40.61 20.81
N PRO A 376 -0.44 -41.94 21.06
CA PRO A 376 -0.66 -42.49 22.41
C PRO A 376 0.37 -42.07 23.47
N ASP A 377 1.57 -41.73 23.03
CA ASP A 377 2.71 -41.34 23.87
C ASP A 377 2.94 -39.81 23.88
N HIS A 378 2.01 -39.03 23.30
CA HIS A 378 2.09 -37.57 23.17
C HIS A 378 3.40 -37.07 22.53
N GLU A 379 4.00 -37.86 21.63
CA GLU A 379 5.25 -37.50 20.96
C GLU A 379 5.05 -36.31 20.00
N LEU A 380 6.02 -35.38 20.00
CA LEU A 380 6.06 -34.26 19.06
C LEU A 380 6.26 -34.77 17.63
N TRP A 381 5.59 -34.15 16.65
CA TRP A 381 5.74 -34.54 15.25
C TRP A 381 7.21 -34.43 14.78
N PRO A 382 7.75 -35.47 14.10
CA PRO A 382 9.15 -35.46 13.69
C PRO A 382 9.53 -34.27 12.81
N GLY A 383 10.67 -33.65 13.10
CA GLY A 383 11.23 -32.54 12.32
C GLY A 383 10.84 -31.14 12.79
N LEU A 384 9.82 -30.98 13.64
CA LEU A 384 9.31 -29.65 14.03
C LEU A 384 10.36 -28.72 14.65
N VAL A 385 11.22 -29.25 15.51
CA VAL A 385 12.28 -28.47 16.20
C VAL A 385 13.66 -28.65 15.57
N ASP A 386 13.76 -29.42 14.49
CA ASP A 386 15.04 -29.70 13.85
C ASP A 386 15.54 -28.47 13.09
N GLY A 387 16.73 -27.99 13.45
CA GLY A 387 17.33 -26.79 12.86
C GLY A 387 17.18 -25.52 13.69
N VAL A 388 16.42 -25.56 14.80
CA VAL A 388 16.33 -24.43 15.72
C VAL A 388 17.73 -24.08 16.26
N PRO A 389 18.21 -22.84 16.08
CA PRO A 389 19.52 -22.39 16.53
C PRO A 389 19.70 -22.53 18.05
N GLU A 390 20.93 -22.76 18.50
CA GLU A 390 21.25 -22.93 19.93
C GLU A 390 20.77 -21.74 20.79
N VAL A 391 20.86 -20.52 20.24
CA VAL A 391 20.41 -19.28 20.90
C VAL A 391 18.89 -19.23 21.14
N LEU A 392 18.08 -19.93 20.33
CA LEU A 392 16.62 -20.01 20.49
C LEU A 392 16.14 -21.30 21.15
N ARG A 393 17.04 -22.25 21.45
CA ARG A 393 16.66 -23.50 22.13
C ARG A 393 16.00 -23.34 23.51
N PRO A 394 16.28 -22.31 24.32
CA PRO A 394 15.52 -22.09 25.55
C PRO A 394 14.01 -22.03 25.33
N GLN A 395 13.56 -21.52 24.16
CA GLN A 395 12.14 -21.42 23.82
C GLN A 395 11.49 -22.79 23.55
N VAL A 396 12.25 -23.78 23.07
CA VAL A 396 11.74 -25.16 22.87
C VAL A 396 11.44 -25.85 24.21
N THR A 397 12.13 -25.44 25.27
CA THR A 397 11.97 -25.99 26.63
C THR A 397 11.26 -25.04 27.59
N GLU A 398 10.65 -23.98 27.06
CA GLU A 398 9.93 -22.99 27.86
C GLU A 398 8.75 -23.67 28.55
N PRO A 399 8.68 -23.65 29.90
CA PRO A 399 7.59 -24.27 30.64
C PRO A 399 6.19 -23.86 30.17
N ALA A 400 6.01 -22.63 29.69
CA ALA A 400 4.72 -22.18 29.17
C ALA A 400 4.28 -22.89 27.88
N PHE A 401 5.18 -23.54 27.14
CA PHE A 401 4.88 -24.30 25.92
C PHE A 401 4.89 -25.81 26.14
N CYS A 402 5.13 -26.28 27.37
CA CYS A 402 5.30 -27.69 27.69
C CYS A 402 4.10 -28.25 28.48
N ASP A 403 3.84 -29.54 28.33
CA ASP A 403 2.87 -30.28 29.14
C ASP A 403 3.39 -30.60 30.57
N GLU A 404 2.59 -31.32 31.35
CA GLU A 404 2.93 -31.70 32.74
C GLU A 404 4.22 -32.55 32.85
N ASP A 405 4.60 -33.24 31.77
CA ASP A 405 5.81 -34.06 31.68
C ASP A 405 7.00 -33.29 31.08
N GLY A 406 6.81 -32.00 30.75
CA GLY A 406 7.84 -31.12 30.21
C GLY A 406 8.12 -31.32 28.72
N GLN A 407 7.19 -31.92 27.98
CA GLN A 407 7.28 -32.06 26.52
C GLN A 407 6.67 -30.84 25.82
N LEU A 408 7.34 -30.33 24.79
CA LEU A 408 6.81 -29.24 23.96
C LEU A 408 5.51 -29.67 23.29
N VAL A 409 4.46 -28.87 23.44
CA VAL A 409 3.19 -29.06 22.75
C VAL A 409 3.15 -28.11 21.56
N ALA A 410 3.32 -28.60 20.34
CA ALA A 410 3.26 -27.76 19.14
C ALA A 410 2.87 -28.59 17.91
N THR A 411 2.20 -27.95 16.96
CA THR A 411 1.98 -28.48 15.60
C THR A 411 2.83 -27.73 14.57
N THR A 412 3.22 -26.49 14.86
CA THR A 412 4.11 -25.67 14.02
C THR A 412 5.15 -24.94 14.87
N VAL A 413 6.41 -24.92 14.40
CA VAL A 413 7.52 -24.15 14.98
C VAL A 413 8.25 -23.39 13.88
N LEU A 414 8.31 -22.06 14.01
CA LEU A 414 9.04 -21.16 13.09
C LEU A 414 10.07 -20.34 13.86
N TRP A 415 11.13 -19.90 13.21
CA TRP A 415 12.11 -19.00 13.81
C TRP A 415 12.81 -18.13 12.78
N ARG A 416 13.37 -17.02 13.24
CA ARG A 416 14.21 -16.13 12.44
C ARG A 416 15.23 -15.45 13.34
N LEU A 417 16.53 -15.51 13.00
CA LEU A 417 17.54 -14.72 13.71
C LEU A 417 17.54 -13.28 13.21
N ALA A 418 18.02 -12.33 14.02
CA ALA A 418 18.04 -10.91 13.68
C ALA A 418 18.84 -10.59 12.39
N GLY A 419 19.79 -11.47 12.02
CA GLY A 419 20.58 -11.33 10.79
C GLY A 419 20.05 -12.10 9.58
N ASP A 420 18.97 -12.87 9.72
CA ASP A 420 18.42 -13.69 8.64
C ASP A 420 17.51 -12.85 7.72
N ASP A 421 17.55 -13.16 6.42
CA ASP A 421 16.70 -12.54 5.40
C ASP A 421 15.32 -13.19 5.27
N ARG A 422 15.08 -14.33 5.94
CA ARG A 422 13.84 -15.11 5.87
C ARG A 422 13.51 -15.82 7.19
N TRP A 423 12.27 -16.26 7.33
CA TRP A 423 11.89 -17.21 8.38
C TRP A 423 12.25 -18.64 7.99
N HIS A 424 12.44 -19.44 9.02
CA HIS A 424 12.76 -20.85 8.95
C HIS A 424 11.67 -21.65 9.66
N ALA A 425 11.43 -22.87 9.20
CA ALA A 425 10.60 -23.86 9.87
C ALA A 425 11.43 -25.14 10.09
N GLY A 426 10.91 -26.04 10.93
CA GLY A 426 11.56 -27.33 11.22
C GLY A 426 12.03 -28.08 9.97
N ASN A 427 13.17 -28.75 10.04
CA ASN A 427 13.78 -29.40 8.88
C ASN A 427 13.20 -30.80 8.65
N GLY A 428 12.85 -31.10 7.40
CA GLY A 428 12.47 -32.46 6.99
C GLY A 428 11.11 -32.91 7.53
N ILE A 429 10.20 -31.95 7.79
CA ILE A 429 8.84 -32.24 8.23
C ILE A 429 8.12 -33.00 7.10
N ALA A 430 7.55 -34.15 7.45
CA ALA A 430 6.68 -34.90 6.56
C ALA A 430 5.23 -34.57 6.90
N PHE A 431 4.58 -33.73 6.09
CA PHE A 431 3.18 -33.33 6.34
C PHE A 431 2.21 -34.46 5.99
N PRO A 432 1.19 -34.72 6.83
CA PRO A 432 0.12 -35.65 6.49
C PRO A 432 -0.74 -35.09 5.35
N PRO A 433 -1.43 -35.95 4.59
CA PRO A 433 -2.40 -35.50 3.59
C PRO A 433 -3.55 -34.74 4.26
N PRO A 434 -4.17 -33.76 3.58
CA PRO A 434 -5.23 -32.93 4.16
C PRO A 434 -6.40 -33.75 4.71
N SER A 435 -6.92 -33.33 5.85
CA SER A 435 -7.87 -34.09 6.67
C SER A 435 -9.30 -34.14 6.10
N GLY A 436 -9.59 -33.34 5.08
CA GLY A 436 -10.92 -33.19 4.48
C GLY A 436 -11.09 -31.82 3.81
N PRO A 437 -12.29 -31.50 3.29
CA PRO A 437 -12.57 -30.25 2.57
C PRO A 437 -12.74 -29.01 3.47
N TYR A 438 -12.45 -29.12 4.77
CA TYR A 438 -12.64 -28.06 5.78
C TYR A 438 -11.35 -27.83 6.61
N ASP A 439 -10.19 -28.25 6.09
CA ASP A 439 -8.89 -28.08 6.75
C ASP A 439 -8.30 -26.72 6.37
N ASP A 440 -8.98 -25.65 6.77
CA ASP A 440 -8.69 -24.28 6.33
C ASP A 440 -7.34 -23.77 6.86
N ASN A 441 -6.83 -24.34 7.96
CA ASN A 441 -5.54 -24.00 8.58
C ASN A 441 -4.36 -24.85 8.09
N GLY A 442 -4.63 -25.88 7.28
CA GLY A 442 -3.63 -26.84 6.81
C GLY A 442 -3.21 -27.89 7.85
N PRO A 443 -2.43 -28.90 7.44
CA PRO A 443 -2.18 -30.12 8.21
C PRO A 443 -1.43 -29.89 9.52
N ASP A 444 -0.75 -28.75 9.64
CA ASP A 444 0.03 -28.34 10.81
C ASP A 444 -0.57 -27.13 11.55
N GLY A 445 -1.76 -26.67 11.13
CA GLY A 445 -2.47 -25.53 11.69
C GLY A 445 -1.85 -24.16 11.39
N SER A 446 -0.80 -24.10 10.56
CA SER A 446 -0.03 -22.88 10.36
C SER A 446 -0.84 -21.71 9.76
N GLY A 447 -1.97 -21.99 9.11
CA GLY A 447 -2.90 -20.97 8.61
C GLY A 447 -3.47 -20.02 9.67
N LEU A 448 -3.45 -20.37 10.96
CA LEU A 448 -3.84 -19.45 12.05
C LEU A 448 -2.94 -18.20 12.13
N LEU A 449 -1.73 -18.24 11.53
CA LEU A 449 -0.82 -17.10 11.46
C LEU A 449 -1.12 -16.14 10.30
N ASP A 450 -2.05 -16.50 9.41
CA ASP A 450 -2.37 -15.71 8.21
C ASP A 450 -2.85 -14.28 8.55
N ILE A 451 -3.46 -14.08 9.73
CA ILE A 451 -3.87 -12.76 10.22
C ILE A 451 -2.68 -11.78 10.32
N LEU A 452 -1.44 -12.28 10.33
CA LEU A 452 -0.20 -11.50 10.41
C LEU A 452 0.41 -11.13 9.04
N PHE A 453 -0.26 -11.44 7.92
CA PHE A 453 0.21 -11.13 6.56
C PHE A 453 -0.11 -9.70 6.10
N ASP A 454 0.27 -9.35 4.86
CA ASP A 454 0.19 -7.99 4.31
C ASP A 454 -1.25 -7.46 4.19
N ASP A 455 -2.22 -8.36 4.09
CA ASP A 455 -3.66 -8.12 4.04
C ASP A 455 -4.32 -8.13 5.45
N ILE A 456 -3.54 -8.01 6.53
CA ILE A 456 -4.01 -7.98 7.94
C ILE A 456 -5.21 -7.05 8.18
N VAL A 457 -5.33 -5.91 7.48
CA VAL A 457 -6.48 -5.01 7.62
C VAL A 457 -7.77 -5.69 7.18
N ASP A 458 -7.75 -6.30 5.99
CA ASP A 458 -8.94 -6.94 5.41
C ASP A 458 -9.28 -8.21 6.20
N ARG A 459 -8.27 -9.00 6.57
CA ARG A 459 -8.43 -10.19 7.41
C ARG A 459 -8.97 -9.88 8.80
N PHE A 460 -8.53 -8.78 9.43
CA PHE A 460 -9.07 -8.37 10.72
C PHE A 460 -10.52 -7.87 10.61
N VAL A 461 -10.86 -7.15 9.54
CA VAL A 461 -12.23 -6.70 9.29
C VAL A 461 -13.17 -7.89 9.10
N GLU A 462 -12.76 -8.90 8.34
CA GLU A 462 -13.50 -10.16 8.17
C GLU A 462 -13.62 -10.91 9.50
N PHE A 463 -12.50 -11.08 10.22
CA PHE A 463 -12.47 -11.72 11.54
C PHE A 463 -13.41 -11.03 12.54
N ALA A 464 -13.48 -9.69 12.56
CA ALA A 464 -14.38 -8.97 13.45
C ALA A 464 -15.86 -9.22 13.12
N VAL A 465 -16.20 -9.39 11.84
CA VAL A 465 -17.56 -9.74 11.41
C VAL A 465 -17.90 -11.18 11.78
N ASP A 466 -16.97 -12.11 11.59
CA ASP A 466 -17.23 -13.54 11.77
C ASP A 466 -17.18 -13.96 13.24
N TYR A 467 -16.20 -13.46 14.00
CA TYR A 467 -15.97 -13.85 15.39
C TYR A 467 -16.73 -12.97 16.39
N TYR A 468 -16.66 -11.64 16.22
CA TYR A 468 -17.31 -10.69 17.13
C TYR A 468 -18.72 -10.28 16.69
N GLU A 469 -19.21 -10.78 15.54
CA GLU A 469 -20.48 -10.39 14.93
C GLU A 469 -20.60 -8.85 14.77
N MET A 470 -19.46 -8.18 14.52
CA MET A 470 -19.37 -6.72 14.56
C MET A 470 -18.69 -6.17 13.30
N THR A 471 -19.32 -5.15 12.70
CA THR A 471 -18.67 -4.35 11.65
C THR A 471 -17.78 -3.27 12.28
N VAL A 472 -16.52 -3.23 11.88
CA VAL A 472 -15.53 -2.22 12.30
C VAL A 472 -15.21 -1.24 11.18
N ASP A 473 -14.85 0.00 11.55
CA ASP A 473 -14.41 1.00 10.57
C ASP A 473 -13.04 0.61 10.00
N ARG A 474 -13.01 0.28 8.70
CA ARG A 474 -11.78 -0.16 8.00
C ARG A 474 -10.66 0.88 8.08
N ALA A 475 -10.97 2.17 7.99
CA ALA A 475 -9.95 3.22 8.03
C ALA A 475 -9.35 3.36 9.44
N ALA A 476 -10.14 3.11 10.48
CA ALA A 476 -9.66 3.06 11.86
C ALA A 476 -8.79 1.81 12.11
N VAL A 477 -9.17 0.63 11.58
CA VAL A 477 -8.32 -0.57 11.60
C VAL A 477 -7.01 -0.33 10.87
N GLU A 478 -7.05 0.24 9.66
CA GLU A 478 -5.86 0.63 8.88
C GLU A 478 -4.99 1.64 9.62
N HIS A 479 -5.57 2.53 10.43
CA HIS A 479 -4.81 3.43 11.29
C HIS A 479 -4.01 2.69 12.36
N VAL A 480 -4.63 1.71 13.04
CA VAL A 480 -3.98 0.92 14.09
C VAL A 480 -2.94 -0.04 13.50
N VAL A 481 -3.26 -0.72 12.40
CA VAL A 481 -2.31 -1.63 11.72
C VAL A 481 -1.10 -0.89 11.18
N ALA A 482 -1.26 0.34 10.67
CA ALA A 482 -0.15 1.19 10.25
C ALA A 482 0.73 1.70 11.41
N HIS A 483 0.50 1.21 12.64
CA HIS A 483 1.22 1.56 13.86
C HIS A 483 1.26 3.08 14.13
N ARG A 484 0.21 3.79 13.72
CA ARG A 484 0.07 5.23 13.94
C ARG A 484 -0.40 5.52 15.37
N PRO A 485 -0.03 6.68 15.96
CA PRO A 485 -0.48 7.05 17.30
C PRO A 485 -2.00 6.97 17.44
N LEU A 486 -2.48 6.26 18.45
CA LEU A 486 -3.91 6.06 18.66
C LEU A 486 -4.58 7.37 19.13
N THR A 487 -5.61 7.82 18.42
CA THR A 487 -6.37 9.04 18.75
C THR A 487 -7.74 8.70 19.32
N ASP A 488 -8.35 9.62 20.07
CA ASP A 488 -9.75 9.47 20.52
C ASP A 488 -10.72 9.32 19.34
N THR A 489 -10.41 9.93 18.19
CA THR A 489 -11.20 9.78 16.95
C THR A 489 -11.19 8.34 16.47
N VAL A 490 -10.01 7.73 16.35
CA VAL A 490 -9.84 6.33 15.90
C VAL A 490 -10.42 5.36 16.93
N THR A 491 -10.14 5.57 18.21
CA THR A 491 -10.71 4.74 19.29
C THR A 491 -12.23 4.77 19.28
N ARG A 492 -12.86 5.94 19.13
CA ARG A 492 -14.32 6.06 19.10
C ARG A 492 -14.96 5.54 17.81
N ALA A 493 -14.23 5.55 16.70
CA ALA A 493 -14.71 4.95 15.45
C ALA A 493 -14.85 3.43 15.58
N LEU A 494 -13.96 2.79 16.36
CA LEU A 494 -13.99 1.36 16.63
C LEU A 494 -14.90 1.02 17.83
N ASN A 495 -14.85 1.80 18.90
CA ASN A 495 -15.70 1.65 20.08
C ASN A 495 -16.12 3.02 20.64
N PRO A 496 -17.36 3.47 20.41
CA PRO A 496 -17.82 4.80 20.80
C PRO A 496 -17.76 5.11 22.31
N GLN A 497 -17.69 4.07 23.15
CA GLN A 497 -17.71 4.20 24.62
C GLN A 497 -16.32 4.39 25.22
N LEU A 498 -15.26 4.05 24.49
CA LEU A 498 -13.89 4.12 24.97
C LEU A 498 -13.18 5.39 24.51
N THR A 499 -12.16 5.76 25.28
CA THR A 499 -11.20 6.81 24.95
C THR A 499 -9.79 6.26 25.05
N VAL A 500 -8.84 6.98 24.47
CA VAL A 500 -7.42 6.70 24.65
C VAL A 500 -7.00 6.74 26.12
N ALA A 501 -7.65 7.59 26.94
CA ALA A 501 -7.37 7.67 28.37
C ALA A 501 -7.76 6.38 29.11
N ASP A 502 -8.85 5.73 28.70
CA ASP A 502 -9.31 4.46 29.30
C ASP A 502 -8.35 3.31 28.98
N LEU A 503 -7.72 3.35 27.81
CA LEU A 503 -6.80 2.32 27.31
C LEU A 503 -5.33 2.55 27.69
N ARG A 504 -5.02 3.63 28.41
CA ARG A 504 -3.63 4.10 28.60
C ARG A 504 -2.73 3.06 29.27
N VAL A 505 -3.25 2.32 30.26
CA VAL A 505 -2.48 1.28 30.97
C VAL A 505 -2.12 0.16 29.99
N ASP A 506 -3.11 -0.35 29.26
CA ASP A 506 -2.91 -1.43 28.29
C ASP A 506 -1.98 -1.01 27.15
N LEU A 507 -2.16 0.20 26.61
CA LEU A 507 -1.31 0.74 25.53
C LEU A 507 0.15 0.93 25.98
N THR A 508 0.37 1.29 27.24
CA THR A 508 1.72 1.40 27.82
C THR A 508 2.34 0.01 27.98
N GLU A 509 1.58 -0.98 28.44
CA GLU A 509 2.04 -2.37 28.59
C GLU A 509 2.35 -3.02 27.24
N ILE A 510 1.50 -2.80 26.24
CA ILE A 510 1.71 -3.27 24.85
C ILE A 510 2.87 -2.49 24.18
N GLY A 511 3.16 -1.28 24.65
CA GLY A 511 4.13 -0.38 24.03
C GLY A 511 3.69 0.07 22.64
N TYR A 512 2.42 0.51 22.53
CA TYR A 512 1.80 1.03 21.31
C TYR A 512 1.71 2.58 21.36
N PRO A 513 1.96 3.30 20.25
CA PRO A 513 2.01 4.76 20.26
C PRO A 513 0.64 5.41 20.54
N ILE A 514 0.61 6.45 21.38
CA ILE A 514 -0.61 7.17 21.76
C ILE A 514 -0.56 8.62 21.27
N ALA A 515 -1.66 9.13 20.70
CA ALA A 515 -1.79 10.54 20.36
C ALA A 515 -1.80 11.40 21.63
N GLY A 516 -0.81 12.29 21.74
CA GLY A 516 -0.49 13.01 22.97
C GLY A 516 0.80 12.53 23.64
N ASP A 517 1.13 11.23 23.55
CA ASP A 517 2.47 10.72 23.89
C ASP A 517 3.46 10.84 22.71
N GLY A 518 2.94 11.19 21.52
CA GLY A 518 3.72 11.52 20.32
C GLY A 518 3.56 12.96 19.84
N ALA A 519 2.87 13.84 20.56
CA ALA A 519 2.93 15.27 20.25
C ALA A 519 4.34 15.75 20.62
N ALA A 520 5.16 16.03 19.60
CA ALA A 520 6.55 16.40 19.78
C ALA A 520 6.63 17.50 20.86
N THR A 521 7.26 17.16 21.98
CA THR A 521 7.53 18.14 23.03
C THR A 521 8.65 19.02 22.50
N VAL A 522 8.36 20.30 22.37
CA VAL A 522 9.28 21.28 21.82
C VAL A 522 9.95 21.99 22.98
N GLU A 523 11.28 21.88 23.05
CA GLU A 523 12.07 22.72 23.94
C GLU A 523 12.17 24.13 23.36
N VAL A 524 11.72 25.13 24.13
CA VAL A 524 11.73 26.54 23.74
C VAL A 524 12.66 27.29 24.68
N GLY A 525 13.77 27.79 24.13
CA GLY A 525 14.78 28.56 24.87
C GLY A 525 14.56 30.07 24.77
N PRO A 526 15.17 30.86 25.68
CA PRO A 526 15.02 32.32 25.71
C PRO A 526 15.65 33.05 24.51
N HIS A 527 16.42 32.32 23.69
CA HIS A 527 17.12 32.84 22.52
C HIS A 527 16.56 32.30 21.19
N GLY A 528 15.39 31.67 21.21
CA GLY A 528 14.68 31.25 19.99
C GLY A 528 14.19 32.43 19.16
N ALA A 529 13.84 32.20 17.90
CA ALA A 529 13.49 33.27 16.96
C ALA A 529 12.31 34.13 17.46
N PHE A 530 11.23 33.49 17.93
CA PHE A 530 10.06 34.19 18.47
C PHE A 530 10.33 34.93 19.79
N SER A 531 11.37 34.55 20.54
CA SER A 531 11.74 35.19 21.81
C SER A 531 12.69 36.37 21.62
N ALA A 532 13.60 36.30 20.65
CA ALA A 532 14.66 37.28 20.45
C ALA A 532 14.34 38.35 19.41
N ASN A 533 13.54 38.02 18.39
CA ASN A 533 13.32 38.91 17.24
C ASN A 533 12.12 39.82 17.40
N SER A 534 12.24 41.02 16.83
CA SER A 534 11.18 42.03 16.79
C SER A 534 11.11 42.69 15.42
N VAL A 535 9.90 43.13 15.03
CA VAL A 535 9.62 43.70 13.71
C VAL A 535 9.10 45.13 13.81
N GLY A 536 9.36 45.91 12.75
CA GLY A 536 8.89 47.29 12.62
C GLY A 536 9.62 48.30 13.50
N LEU A 537 9.26 49.57 13.35
CA LEU A 537 9.89 50.68 14.11
C LEU A 537 9.57 50.63 15.60
N ASP A 538 8.42 50.07 15.96
CA ASP A 538 7.95 49.96 17.34
C ASP A 538 8.49 48.72 18.07
N ARG A 539 9.32 47.90 17.40
CA ARG A 539 9.88 46.65 17.93
C ARG A 539 8.79 45.71 18.48
N ALA A 540 7.74 45.50 17.70
CA ALA A 540 6.69 44.55 18.05
C ALA A 540 7.22 43.10 18.00
N PRO A 541 6.65 42.17 18.77
CA PRO A 541 6.99 40.75 18.67
C PRO A 541 6.85 40.24 17.23
N PHE A 542 7.75 39.34 16.83
CA PHE A 542 7.71 38.71 15.51
C PHE A 542 6.43 37.85 15.38
N PRO A 543 5.50 38.13 14.45
CA PRO A 543 4.31 37.30 14.31
C PRO A 543 4.66 35.97 13.64
N LEU A 544 3.85 34.93 13.90
CA LEU A 544 3.83 33.76 13.03
C LEU A 544 3.25 34.18 11.68
N SER A 545 3.90 33.82 10.59
CA SER A 545 3.33 33.81 9.26
C SER A 545 3.58 32.43 8.67
N PHE A 546 2.57 31.86 8.05
CA PHE A 546 2.66 30.54 7.45
C PHE A 546 1.90 30.55 6.14
N SER A 547 2.53 30.04 5.08
CA SER A 547 1.92 29.93 3.77
C SER A 547 2.30 28.60 3.16
N VAL A 548 1.31 27.87 2.66
CA VAL A 548 1.51 26.57 2.00
C VAL A 548 0.79 26.53 0.67
N ARG A 549 1.45 25.99 -0.35
CA ARG A 549 0.86 25.70 -1.66
C ARG A 549 1.38 24.38 -2.19
N GLN A 550 0.56 23.70 -2.97
CA GLN A 550 0.97 22.51 -3.71
C GLN A 550 1.23 22.90 -5.17
N THR A 551 2.38 22.50 -5.72
CA THR A 551 2.75 22.78 -7.11
C THR A 551 3.69 21.68 -7.61
N GLY A 552 3.41 21.12 -8.80
CA GLY A 552 4.32 20.15 -9.44
C GLY A 552 4.53 18.84 -8.67
N GLY A 553 3.58 18.44 -7.81
CA GLY A 553 3.73 17.25 -6.95
C GLY A 553 4.43 17.51 -5.61
N SER A 554 4.95 18.72 -5.38
CA SER A 554 5.58 19.12 -4.12
C SER A 554 4.70 20.10 -3.33
N TRP A 555 4.90 20.14 -2.02
CA TRP A 555 4.39 21.16 -1.11
C TRP A 555 5.48 22.21 -0.88
N MET A 556 5.15 23.47 -1.17
CA MET A 556 5.99 24.63 -0.93
C MET A 556 5.45 25.37 0.30
N VAL A 557 6.24 25.43 1.36
CA VAL A 557 5.95 26.14 2.60
C VAL A 557 6.87 27.35 2.71
N THR A 558 6.31 28.52 2.96
CA THR A 558 7.05 29.72 3.35
C THR A 558 6.51 30.24 4.67
N ALA A 559 7.36 30.42 5.66
CA ALA A 559 6.94 30.85 6.99
C ALA A 559 7.93 31.84 7.62
N THR A 560 7.47 32.54 8.66
CA THR A 560 8.35 33.25 9.60
C THR A 560 9.23 32.24 10.31
N ALA A 561 10.51 32.57 10.45
CA ALA A 561 11.48 31.59 10.89
C ALA A 561 11.37 31.22 12.36
N ALA A 562 11.75 29.97 12.57
CA ALA A 562 12.46 29.47 13.74
C ALA A 562 13.93 29.26 13.33
N GLN A 563 14.81 29.05 14.30
CA GLN A 563 16.18 28.64 14.01
C GLN A 563 16.18 27.29 13.27
N ALA A 564 17.13 27.06 12.37
CA ALA A 564 17.25 25.78 11.66
C ALA A 564 17.38 24.61 12.64
N ALA A 565 18.07 24.82 13.77
CA ALA A 565 18.17 23.85 14.86
C ALA A 565 16.81 23.54 15.51
N GLU A 566 15.93 24.53 15.66
CA GLU A 566 14.58 24.36 16.19
C GLU A 566 13.67 23.58 15.23
N LEU A 567 14.06 23.40 13.97
CA LEU A 567 13.29 22.67 12.94
C LEU A 567 13.96 21.36 12.51
N ALA A 568 15.16 21.06 13.01
CA ALA A 568 16.00 19.97 12.48
C ALA A 568 15.29 18.61 12.50
N ASP A 569 14.59 18.27 13.58
CA ASP A 569 13.79 17.05 13.73
C ASP A 569 12.63 16.97 12.73
N VAL A 570 11.89 18.06 12.54
CA VAL A 570 10.81 18.15 11.56
C VAL A 570 11.34 17.96 10.13
N LEU A 571 12.48 18.57 9.82
CA LEU A 571 13.14 18.41 8.51
C LEU A 571 13.60 16.96 8.29
N MET A 572 14.03 16.26 9.33
CA MET A 572 14.45 14.85 9.19
C MET A 572 13.30 13.88 8.92
N LEU A 573 12.03 14.25 9.14
CA LEU A 573 10.89 13.34 8.95
C LEU A 573 10.76 12.81 7.51
N ALA A 574 11.03 13.66 6.51
CA ALA A 574 10.77 13.34 5.10
C ALA A 574 12.03 13.11 4.26
N GLY A 575 13.21 13.47 4.78
CA GLY A 575 14.46 13.38 4.05
C GLY A 575 15.03 11.96 3.99
N ASN A 576 15.75 11.66 2.91
CA ASN A 576 16.61 10.47 2.80
C ASN A 576 17.71 10.42 3.89
N ASP A 577 18.43 9.29 3.98
CA ASP A 577 19.49 9.04 4.99
C ASP A 577 20.66 10.03 4.98
N THR A 578 20.85 10.76 3.88
CA THR A 578 21.96 11.69 3.69
C THR A 578 21.43 13.07 3.36
N ILE A 579 21.99 14.09 4.04
CA ILE A 579 21.68 15.50 3.85
C ILE A 579 22.90 16.18 3.25
N MET A 580 22.67 16.96 2.20
CA MET A 580 23.66 17.81 1.58
C MET A 580 23.46 19.27 2.01
N VAL A 581 24.48 19.86 2.63
CA VAL A 581 24.57 21.29 2.91
C VAL A 581 25.21 21.97 1.70
N VAL A 582 24.44 22.79 0.99
CA VAL A 582 24.83 23.40 -0.30
C VAL A 582 25.12 24.89 -0.18
N GLY A 583 24.30 25.59 0.59
CA GLY A 583 24.45 27.02 0.88
C GLY A 583 24.70 27.21 2.37
N LEU A 584 25.77 27.91 2.71
CA LEU A 584 26.05 28.25 4.10
C LEU A 584 26.75 29.61 4.21
N GLU A 585 26.03 30.58 4.75
CA GLU A 585 26.59 31.81 5.33
C GLU A 585 26.43 31.73 6.85
N THR A 586 27.37 32.25 7.64
CA THR A 586 27.33 32.11 9.12
C THR A 586 27.62 33.42 9.85
N ASN A 587 27.04 33.58 11.04
CA ASN A 587 27.28 34.73 11.93
C ASN A 587 28.29 34.44 13.05
N SER A 588 28.47 33.18 13.44
CA SER A 588 29.16 32.80 14.69
C SER A 588 30.51 32.10 14.51
N PHE A 589 30.82 31.58 13.30
CA PHE A 589 32.08 30.90 13.02
C PHE A 589 32.94 31.71 12.05
N LEU A 590 33.75 32.60 12.63
CA LEU A 590 34.71 33.43 11.92
C LEU A 590 36.14 33.05 12.30
N ASP A 591 37.07 33.14 11.36
CA ASP A 591 38.50 33.01 11.65
C ASP A 591 39.10 34.31 12.22
N GLU A 592 40.41 34.33 12.46
CA GLU A 592 41.11 35.49 13.04
C GLU A 592 41.04 36.74 12.15
N GLU A 593 40.72 36.59 10.86
CA GLU A 593 40.56 37.66 9.88
C GLU A 593 39.09 38.00 9.62
N TYR A 594 38.17 37.52 10.47
CA TYR A 594 36.72 37.68 10.35
C TYR A 594 36.13 37.06 9.06
N GLN A 595 36.78 36.03 8.49
CA GLN A 595 36.24 35.27 7.36
C GLN A 595 35.41 34.07 7.85
N GLN A 596 34.32 33.77 7.14
CA GLN A 596 33.44 32.65 7.48
C GLN A 596 34.17 31.31 7.37
N TRP A 597 33.99 30.44 8.35
CA TRP A 597 34.50 29.07 8.29
C TRP A 597 33.76 28.26 7.22
N ARG A 598 34.49 27.37 6.56
CA ARG A 598 33.90 26.39 5.64
C ARG A 598 33.01 25.40 6.39
N PRO A 599 31.93 24.86 5.76
CA PRO A 599 31.05 23.87 6.38
C PRO A 599 31.79 22.66 6.97
N SER A 600 32.81 22.14 6.27
CA SER A 600 33.62 21.01 6.72
C SER A 600 34.37 21.29 8.03
N ARG A 601 34.85 22.53 8.24
CA ARG A 601 35.53 22.96 9.46
C ARG A 601 34.56 23.07 10.64
N ILE A 602 33.34 23.55 10.39
CA ILE A 602 32.27 23.60 11.40
C ILE A 602 31.87 22.18 11.80
N ALA A 603 31.63 21.29 10.83
CA ALA A 603 31.28 19.90 11.09
C ALA A 603 32.37 19.17 11.90
N ALA A 604 33.65 19.40 11.56
CA ALA A 604 34.77 18.85 12.32
C ALA A 604 34.80 19.37 13.77
N ALA A 605 34.55 20.66 13.99
CA ALA A 605 34.49 21.25 15.32
C ALA A 605 33.32 20.69 16.16
N GLN A 606 32.20 20.36 15.50
CA GLN A 606 31.03 19.73 16.13
C GLN A 606 31.17 18.21 16.31
N GLY A 607 32.23 17.60 15.74
CA GLY A 607 32.44 16.15 15.74
C GLY A 607 31.39 15.38 14.92
N VAL A 608 30.90 16.01 13.86
CA VAL A 608 30.01 15.41 12.85
C VAL A 608 30.85 14.67 11.82
N SER A 609 30.41 13.49 11.39
CA SER A 609 31.05 12.74 10.30
C SER A 609 30.53 13.25 8.97
N PHE A 610 31.42 13.49 8.02
CA PHE A 610 31.05 14.12 6.76
C PHE A 610 31.91 13.64 5.60
N GLU A 611 31.36 13.82 4.40
CA GLU A 611 32.09 13.82 3.13
C GLU A 611 32.06 15.23 2.53
N VAL A 612 33.18 15.65 1.94
CA VAL A 612 33.33 17.00 1.36
C VAL A 612 33.43 16.89 -0.15
N HIS A 613 32.57 17.62 -0.85
CA HIS A 613 32.69 17.83 -2.29
C HIS A 613 33.14 19.26 -2.57
N GLN A 614 34.24 19.39 -3.32
CA GLN A 614 34.80 20.69 -3.67
C GLN A 614 34.02 21.29 -4.84
N VAL A 615 33.41 22.46 -4.61
CA VAL A 615 32.54 23.18 -5.57
C VAL A 615 33.31 24.34 -6.23
N ALA A 616 34.60 24.50 -5.90
CA ALA A 616 35.44 25.68 -6.13
C ALA A 616 35.51 26.23 -7.58
N ALA A 617 35.11 25.47 -8.61
CA ALA A 617 34.99 25.98 -9.98
C ALA A 617 33.61 26.57 -10.32
N LEU A 618 32.55 26.14 -9.63
CA LEU A 618 31.15 26.55 -9.85
C LEU A 618 30.69 27.66 -8.88
N ALA A 619 31.23 27.68 -7.66
CA ALA A 619 30.85 28.64 -6.60
C ALA A 619 31.66 29.95 -6.61
N ALA A 620 32.75 30.05 -7.38
CA ALA A 620 33.64 31.21 -7.36
C ALA A 620 32.94 32.49 -7.85
N GLY A 621 32.59 33.38 -6.92
CA GLY A 621 32.00 34.69 -7.20
C GLY A 621 30.47 34.75 -7.16
N VAL A 622 29.79 33.68 -6.70
CA VAL A 622 28.35 33.68 -6.45
C VAL A 622 28.10 33.92 -4.96
N VAL A 623 27.39 34.99 -4.61
CA VAL A 623 26.98 35.29 -3.22
C VAL A 623 26.06 34.16 -2.71
N GLY A 624 26.27 33.67 -1.48
CA GLY A 624 25.47 32.61 -0.86
C GLY A 624 25.93 31.16 -1.10
N LEU A 625 26.83 30.88 -2.06
CA LEU A 625 27.33 29.52 -2.31
C LEU A 625 28.69 29.28 -1.65
N SER A 626 28.77 28.20 -0.87
CA SER A 626 30.04 27.78 -0.26
C SER A 626 30.97 27.17 -1.31
N GLU A 627 32.29 27.28 -1.10
CA GLU A 627 33.29 26.61 -1.94
C GLU A 627 33.26 25.06 -1.80
N GLU A 628 32.51 24.55 -0.82
CA GLU A 628 32.37 23.15 -0.48
C GLU A 628 30.91 22.79 -0.23
N ALA A 629 30.45 21.65 -0.77
CA ALA A 629 29.21 21.01 -0.37
C ALA A 629 29.52 19.91 0.64
N LEU A 630 28.74 19.85 1.72
CA LEU A 630 28.96 18.91 2.82
C LEU A 630 27.87 17.84 2.82
N LEU A 631 28.25 16.58 2.71
CA LEU A 631 27.33 15.45 2.92
C LEU A 631 27.47 14.95 4.35
N ILE A 632 26.36 14.88 5.06
CA ILE A 632 26.28 14.33 6.42
C ILE A 632 25.15 13.30 6.50
N ARG A 633 25.27 12.33 7.42
CA ARG A 633 24.14 11.46 7.75
C ARG A 633 23.03 12.29 8.38
N ARG A 634 21.78 12.02 8.00
CA ARG A 634 20.58 12.73 8.47
C ARG A 634 20.54 12.85 9.99
N GLU A 635 20.80 11.76 10.71
CA GLU A 635 20.84 11.72 12.18
C GLU A 635 21.85 12.68 12.83
N GLN A 636 22.85 13.16 12.07
CA GLN A 636 23.87 14.08 12.56
C GLN A 636 23.49 15.55 12.34
N LEU A 637 22.39 15.85 11.65
CA LEU A 637 21.94 17.22 11.40
C LEU A 637 21.69 18.02 12.70
N PRO A 638 21.02 17.49 13.74
CA PRO A 638 20.85 18.23 15.00
C PRO A 638 22.18 18.59 15.64
N ARG A 639 23.14 17.66 15.62
CA ARG A 639 24.49 17.89 16.14
C ARG A 639 25.25 18.90 15.29
N PHE A 640 25.09 18.87 13.97
CA PHE A 640 25.69 19.84 13.07
C PHE A 640 25.19 21.24 13.38
N LEU A 641 23.89 21.44 13.62
CA LEU A 641 23.26 22.73 13.90
C LEU A 641 23.36 23.19 15.37
N ALA A 642 23.86 22.34 16.27
CA ALA A 642 23.87 22.63 17.70
C ALA A 642 24.83 23.78 18.09
N GLY A 643 24.31 24.81 18.76
CA GLY A 643 25.13 25.82 19.42
C GLY A 643 25.76 26.88 18.51
N TRP A 644 25.23 27.08 17.29
CA TRP A 644 25.62 28.19 16.42
C TRP A 644 24.47 28.58 15.49
N TYR A 645 24.63 29.74 14.83
CA TYR A 645 23.59 30.38 14.03
C TYR A 645 24.11 30.62 12.60
N PRO A 646 23.64 29.86 11.59
CA PRO A 646 23.85 30.24 10.21
C PRO A 646 23.18 31.60 9.96
N TYR A 647 23.70 32.38 9.01
CA TYR A 647 22.98 33.55 8.48
C TYR A 647 22.02 33.07 7.39
N GLU A 648 22.51 32.25 6.47
CA GLU A 648 21.73 31.60 5.41
C GLU A 648 22.13 30.13 5.33
N LEU A 649 21.15 29.24 5.19
CA LEU A 649 21.35 27.80 5.13
C LEU A 649 20.45 27.17 4.07
N THR A 650 21.06 26.37 3.18
CA THR A 650 20.33 25.53 2.22
C THR A 650 20.72 24.08 2.41
N LEU A 651 19.72 23.24 2.71
CA LEU A 651 19.83 21.79 2.89
C LEU A 651 18.99 21.11 1.84
N VAL A 652 19.50 20.06 1.22
CA VAL A 652 18.73 19.17 0.37
C VAL A 652 19.01 17.73 0.74
N ASP A 653 17.99 16.89 0.81
CA ASP A 653 18.21 15.47 0.99
C ASP A 653 18.69 14.83 -0.33
N VAL A 654 19.51 13.79 -0.21
CA VAL A 654 20.05 13.08 -1.38
C VAL A 654 19.75 11.58 -1.28
N PRO A 655 19.25 10.96 -2.36
CA PRO A 655 19.04 9.51 -2.41
C PRO A 655 20.41 8.81 -2.54
N ALA A 656 20.74 7.94 -1.58
CA ALA A 656 22.03 7.24 -1.48
C ALA A 656 23.26 8.18 -1.38
N THR A 657 24.48 7.64 -1.50
CA THR A 657 25.72 8.42 -1.60
C THR A 657 25.90 8.88 -3.06
N PRO A 658 25.66 10.17 -3.38
CA PRO A 658 25.70 10.64 -4.76
C PRO A 658 27.12 10.63 -5.32
N SER A 659 27.26 10.38 -6.63
CA SER A 659 28.53 10.62 -7.32
C SER A 659 28.86 12.12 -7.36
N GLY A 660 30.15 12.49 -7.44
CA GLY A 660 30.54 13.90 -7.53
C GLY A 660 29.87 14.66 -8.69
N ALA A 661 29.70 14.01 -9.86
CA ALA A 661 29.00 14.62 -10.99
C ALA A 661 27.51 14.90 -10.71
N ARG A 662 26.87 14.05 -9.89
CA ARG A 662 25.49 14.25 -9.46
C ARG A 662 25.39 15.42 -8.47
N VAL A 663 26.35 15.53 -7.55
CA VAL A 663 26.44 16.69 -6.63
C VAL A 663 26.55 18.00 -7.43
N ASP A 664 27.44 18.06 -8.42
CA ASP A 664 27.61 19.26 -9.27
C ASP A 664 26.29 19.64 -9.99
N GLU A 665 25.59 18.65 -10.55
CA GLU A 665 24.29 18.87 -11.21
C GLU A 665 23.24 19.43 -10.25
N MET A 666 23.12 18.85 -9.05
CA MET A 666 22.16 19.29 -8.04
C MET A 666 22.43 20.74 -7.60
N ILE A 667 23.70 21.11 -7.42
CA ILE A 667 24.09 22.48 -7.07
C ILE A 667 23.69 23.46 -8.17
N VAL A 668 23.89 23.11 -9.45
CA VAL A 668 23.47 23.96 -10.58
C VAL A 668 21.94 24.11 -10.63
N VAL A 669 21.19 23.03 -10.42
CA VAL A 669 19.72 23.07 -10.40
C VAL A 669 19.22 23.98 -9.27
N ILE A 670 19.74 23.81 -8.05
CA ILE A 670 19.37 24.64 -6.89
C ILE A 670 19.75 26.10 -7.14
N GLY A 671 20.98 26.37 -7.61
CA GLY A 671 21.48 27.73 -7.83
C GLY A 671 20.85 28.47 -9.01
N THR A 672 20.13 27.78 -9.90
CA THR A 672 19.43 28.39 -11.06
C THR A 672 17.92 28.40 -10.93
N ALA A 673 17.36 27.80 -9.87
CA ALA A 673 15.94 27.78 -9.61
C ALA A 673 15.38 29.18 -9.34
N THR A 674 14.15 29.44 -9.81
CA THR A 674 13.43 30.66 -9.44
C THR A 674 12.71 30.45 -8.11
N TYR A 675 12.60 31.50 -7.29
CA TYR A 675 12.07 31.43 -5.92
C TYR A 675 10.64 30.84 -5.82
N ASP A 676 9.84 30.98 -6.87
CA ASP A 676 8.44 30.52 -6.89
C ASP A 676 8.23 29.18 -7.64
N GLU A 677 9.28 28.54 -8.14
CA GLU A 677 9.19 27.26 -8.84
C GLU A 677 9.66 26.10 -7.94
N PRO A 678 8.98 24.92 -7.99
CA PRO A 678 9.43 23.76 -7.26
C PRO A 678 10.73 23.22 -7.88
N VAL A 679 11.72 22.96 -7.02
CA VAL A 679 13.06 22.47 -7.37
C VAL A 679 13.11 20.94 -7.31
N LEU A 680 12.40 20.32 -6.35
CA LEU A 680 12.44 18.86 -6.15
C LEU A 680 12.02 18.05 -7.39
N PRO A 681 11.06 18.47 -8.24
CA PRO A 681 10.75 17.76 -9.47
C PRO A 681 11.93 17.63 -10.44
N ALA A 682 12.92 18.52 -10.35
CA ALA A 682 14.17 18.44 -11.12
C ALA A 682 15.27 17.62 -10.40
N LEU A 683 15.11 17.35 -9.10
CA LEU A 683 16.05 16.59 -8.26
C LEU A 683 15.52 15.18 -8.00
N ALA A 684 15.58 14.32 -9.01
CA ALA A 684 15.08 12.95 -8.93
C ALA A 684 15.59 12.20 -7.67
N GLY A 685 14.63 11.72 -6.86
CA GLY A 685 14.84 10.96 -5.62
C GLY A 685 15.05 11.80 -4.36
N SER A 686 15.24 13.12 -4.47
CA SER A 686 15.18 14.04 -3.33
C SER A 686 13.72 14.30 -2.94
N ARG A 687 13.47 14.38 -1.64
CA ARG A 687 12.15 14.54 -1.02
C ARG A 687 12.00 15.82 -0.21
N LEU A 688 13.10 16.51 0.10
CA LEU A 688 13.15 17.67 0.96
C LEU A 688 14.22 18.67 0.53
N LEU A 689 13.83 19.92 0.38
CA LEU A 689 14.71 21.07 0.25
C LEU A 689 14.32 22.11 1.30
N PHE A 690 15.28 22.51 2.13
CA PHE A 690 15.16 23.63 3.06
C PHE A 690 16.06 24.75 2.58
N SER A 691 15.55 25.98 2.57
CA SER A 691 16.35 27.18 2.39
C SER A 691 15.80 28.28 3.29
N GLY A 692 16.66 28.93 4.06
CA GLY A 692 16.19 29.98 4.95
C GLY A 692 17.30 30.82 5.52
N HIS A 693 16.91 32.00 5.97
CA HIS A 693 17.72 32.81 6.85
C HIS A 693 17.34 32.47 8.28
N ASP A 694 18.33 32.04 9.07
CA ASP A 694 18.11 31.63 10.46
C ASP A 694 17.41 32.76 11.21
N ASP A 695 16.41 32.43 12.04
CA ASP A 695 15.63 33.38 12.84
C ASP A 695 14.75 34.43 12.09
N CYS A 696 14.88 34.58 10.76
CA CYS A 696 14.09 35.52 9.96
C CYS A 696 12.98 34.88 9.10
N TYR A 697 13.34 34.01 8.15
CA TYR A 697 12.35 33.31 7.29
C TYR A 697 12.81 31.91 6.91
N VAL A 698 11.83 31.03 6.66
CA VAL A 698 12.06 29.67 6.21
C VAL A 698 11.25 29.37 4.94
N ALA A 699 11.89 28.72 3.97
CA ALA A 699 11.26 28.09 2.83
C ALA A 699 11.57 26.58 2.86
N VAL A 700 10.52 25.76 2.81
CA VAL A 700 10.63 24.30 2.73
C VAL A 700 9.85 23.81 1.52
N GLU A 701 10.51 23.04 0.68
CA GLU A 701 9.87 22.23 -0.34
C GLU A 701 9.95 20.76 0.06
N THR A 702 8.84 20.03 -0.08
CA THR A 702 8.76 18.62 0.32
C THR A 702 7.79 17.84 -0.56
N THR A 703 8.12 16.59 -0.86
CA THR A 703 7.17 15.65 -1.50
C THR A 703 6.28 14.94 -0.48
N ASP A 704 6.58 15.10 0.82
CA ASP A 704 5.84 14.47 1.91
C ASP A 704 4.73 15.38 2.44
N ARG A 705 3.49 14.88 2.41
CA ARG A 705 2.31 15.63 2.84
C ARG A 705 2.27 15.91 4.35
N ALA A 706 3.01 15.17 5.17
CA ALA A 706 3.00 15.35 6.63
C ALA A 706 3.84 16.56 7.09
N VAL A 707 4.84 16.96 6.30
CA VAL A 707 5.79 18.02 6.68
C VAL A 707 5.14 19.39 6.86
N PRO A 708 4.24 19.88 6.00
CA PRO A 708 3.56 21.16 6.22
C PRO A 708 2.82 21.25 7.57
N ALA A 709 2.12 20.19 7.97
CA ALA A 709 1.42 20.14 9.26
C ALA A 709 2.41 20.09 10.44
N ALA A 710 3.45 19.26 10.34
CA ALA A 710 4.50 19.20 11.37
C ALA A 710 5.21 20.55 11.56
N LEU A 711 5.50 21.28 10.48
CA LEU A 711 6.09 22.61 10.52
C LEU A 711 5.19 23.63 11.20
N LEU A 712 3.91 23.72 10.81
CA LEU A 712 2.99 24.67 11.44
C LEU A 712 2.77 24.35 12.92
N GLY A 713 2.63 23.07 13.29
CA GLY A 713 2.53 22.64 14.68
C GLY A 713 3.76 23.02 15.50
N ARG A 714 4.97 22.80 14.95
CA ARG A 714 6.24 23.20 15.58
C ARG A 714 6.33 24.71 15.80
N LEU A 715 5.98 25.50 14.79
CA LEU A 715 6.02 26.96 14.89
C LEU A 715 5.01 27.51 15.90
N LEU A 716 3.83 26.90 16.03
CA LEU A 716 2.83 27.25 17.06
C LEU A 716 3.35 26.96 18.47
N ALA A 717 4.01 25.82 18.68
CA ALA A 717 4.63 25.48 19.95
C ALA A 717 5.75 26.45 20.33
N LEU A 718 6.63 26.80 19.37
CA LEU A 718 7.70 27.78 19.58
C LEU A 718 7.13 29.17 19.90
N LEU A 719 6.09 29.60 19.20
CA LEU A 719 5.41 30.88 19.46
C LEU A 719 4.83 30.91 20.88
N VAL A 720 4.10 29.86 21.30
CA VAL A 720 3.54 29.80 22.66
C VAL A 720 4.64 29.71 23.73
N GLY A 721 5.67 28.90 23.49
CA GLY A 721 6.81 28.80 24.40
C GLY A 721 7.53 30.13 24.58
N SER A 722 7.60 30.96 23.54
CA SER A 722 8.19 32.31 23.64
C SER A 722 7.45 33.23 24.64
N ALA A 723 6.17 32.99 24.89
CA ALA A 723 5.38 33.74 25.88
C ALA A 723 5.56 33.20 27.32
N LEU A 724 6.02 31.95 27.45
CA LEU A 724 6.22 31.25 28.72
C LEU A 724 7.68 31.29 29.20
N VAL A 725 8.61 31.43 28.25
CA VAL A 725 10.04 31.44 28.51
C VAL A 725 10.46 32.75 29.18
N ASP A 726 11.26 32.65 30.23
CA ASP A 726 11.91 33.80 30.89
C ASP A 726 13.43 33.63 30.83
N THR A 727 14.02 32.90 31.78
CA THR A 727 15.47 32.63 31.85
C THR A 727 15.84 31.15 31.68
N THR A 728 14.86 30.25 31.62
CA THR A 728 15.04 28.80 31.51
C THR A 728 14.27 28.25 30.32
N VAL A 729 14.73 27.14 29.74
CA VAL A 729 14.01 26.40 28.68
C VAL A 729 12.64 25.95 29.21
N VAL A 730 11.61 26.06 28.37
CA VAL A 730 10.27 25.56 28.63
C VAL A 730 9.88 24.50 27.62
N GLU A 731 9.14 23.49 28.05
CA GLU A 731 8.61 22.45 27.18
C GLU A 731 7.18 22.79 26.76
N VAL A 732 6.93 22.81 25.46
CA VAL A 732 5.60 23.01 24.88
C VAL A 732 5.27 21.86 23.96
N THR A 733 4.21 21.14 24.27
CA THR A 733 3.69 20.10 23.40
C THR A 733 3.13 20.74 22.13
N ALA A 734 3.48 20.24 20.94
CA ALA A 734 2.89 20.74 19.70
C ALA A 734 1.38 20.40 19.60
N PRO A 735 0.56 21.18 18.87
CA PRO A 735 -0.80 20.78 18.55
C PRO A 735 -0.84 19.44 17.81
N ASP A 736 -1.93 18.70 17.97
CA ASP A 736 -2.13 17.46 17.22
C ASP A 736 -2.21 17.72 15.71
N VAL A 737 -1.73 16.75 14.92
CA VAL A 737 -1.62 16.87 13.45
C VAL A 737 -2.98 17.16 12.82
N GLU A 738 -4.05 16.52 13.28
CA GLU A 738 -5.41 16.71 12.76
C GLU A 738 -5.88 18.17 12.91
N THR A 739 -5.65 18.78 14.08
CA THR A 739 -5.95 20.19 14.31
C THR A 739 -5.17 21.11 13.38
N VAL A 740 -3.90 20.79 13.09
CA VAL A 740 -3.06 21.59 12.21
C VAL A 740 -3.44 21.41 10.73
N GLU A 741 -3.73 20.19 10.30
CA GLU A 741 -4.21 19.89 8.94
C GLU A 741 -5.52 20.62 8.67
N ARG A 742 -6.46 20.62 9.63
CA ARG A 742 -7.71 21.40 9.53
C ARG A 742 -7.45 22.90 9.34
N LEU A 743 -6.47 23.49 10.02
CA LEU A 743 -6.10 24.90 9.82
C LEU A 743 -5.57 25.14 8.40
N ILE A 744 -4.73 24.24 7.88
CA ILE A 744 -4.17 24.33 6.52
C ILE A 744 -5.27 24.22 5.45
N GLU A 745 -6.26 23.34 5.67
CA GLU A 745 -7.42 23.19 4.78
C GLU A 745 -8.31 24.43 4.77
N GLU A 746 -8.52 25.05 5.94
CA GLU A 746 -9.33 26.26 6.08
C GLU A 746 -8.69 27.48 5.40
N SER A 747 -7.36 27.64 5.50
CA SER A 747 -6.63 28.69 4.82
C SER A 747 -5.21 28.28 4.50
N ARG A 748 -4.79 28.62 3.28
CA ARG A 748 -3.41 28.44 2.82
C ARG A 748 -2.43 29.46 3.41
N HIS A 749 -2.93 30.56 3.96
CA HIS A 749 -2.13 31.65 4.50
C HIS A 749 -2.66 32.08 5.87
N TRP A 750 -1.80 31.97 6.88
CA TRP A 750 -2.09 32.32 8.27
C TRP A 750 -1.09 33.35 8.80
N ILE A 751 -1.59 34.25 9.62
CA ILE A 751 -0.79 35.08 10.52
C ILE A 751 -1.22 34.75 11.94
N GLY A 752 -0.29 34.47 12.84
CA GLY A 752 -0.55 34.19 14.24
C GLY A 752 0.06 35.25 15.16
N GLU A 753 -0.74 35.79 16.07
CA GLU A 753 -0.31 36.71 17.12
C GLU A 753 -0.59 36.11 18.51
N LEU A 754 0.33 36.36 19.45
CA LEU A 754 0.12 36.03 20.85
C LEU A 754 -0.99 36.92 21.43
N GLY A 755 -2.02 36.28 21.98
CA GLY A 755 -3.10 36.93 22.72
C GLY A 755 -2.81 37.03 24.22
N ALA A 756 -3.77 36.60 25.04
CA ALA A 756 -3.60 36.56 26.49
C ALA A 756 -2.64 35.43 26.90
N ALA A 757 -1.59 35.78 27.65
CA ALA A 757 -0.72 34.84 28.34
C ALA A 757 -0.98 34.94 29.86
N THR A 758 -1.39 33.83 30.47
CA THR A 758 -1.61 33.69 31.91
C THR A 758 -0.83 32.48 32.43
N PRO A 759 -0.64 32.33 33.75
CA PRO A 759 0.03 31.15 34.30
C PRO A 759 -0.64 29.82 33.95
N GLY A 760 -1.93 29.81 33.60
CA GLY A 760 -2.68 28.59 33.26
C GLY A 760 -2.89 28.36 31.76
N SER A 761 -2.77 29.40 30.92
CA SER A 761 -3.01 29.28 29.49
C SER A 761 -2.36 30.38 28.66
N VAL A 762 -2.03 30.05 27.42
CA VAL A 762 -1.57 31.00 26.39
C VAL A 762 -2.49 30.88 25.19
N THR A 763 -2.92 32.01 24.63
CA THR A 763 -3.76 32.03 23.43
C THR A 763 -2.99 32.52 22.21
N VAL A 764 -3.23 31.90 21.06
CA VAL A 764 -2.76 32.37 19.75
C VAL A 764 -3.98 32.74 18.90
N ASP A 765 -4.04 34.00 18.47
CA ASP A 765 -5.05 34.50 17.54
C ASP A 765 -4.53 34.30 16.11
N LEU A 766 -5.31 33.58 15.29
CA LEU A 766 -4.96 33.24 13.92
C LEU A 766 -5.85 34.02 12.95
N HIS A 767 -5.20 34.67 11.99
CA HIS A 767 -5.78 35.55 10.99
C HIS A 767 -5.56 34.95 9.60
N ALA A 768 -6.64 34.58 8.91
CA ALA A 768 -6.59 34.06 7.56
C ALA A 768 -6.37 35.20 6.56
N THR A 769 -5.53 34.98 5.55
CA THR A 769 -5.28 35.95 4.50
C THR A 769 -5.41 35.33 3.12
N SER A 770 -5.69 36.15 2.09
CA SER A 770 -5.83 35.68 0.72
C SER A 770 -4.50 35.53 -0.03
N LYS A 771 -3.39 36.00 0.56
CA LYS A 771 -2.03 35.99 -0.01
C LYS A 771 -1.01 35.88 1.12
N SER A 772 0.19 35.39 0.80
CA SER A 772 1.32 35.39 1.74
C SER A 772 1.56 36.79 2.32
N TRP A 773 1.64 36.85 3.65
CA TRP A 773 1.99 38.06 4.38
C TRP A 773 3.45 38.44 4.15
N ARG A 774 3.76 39.74 4.23
CA ARG A 774 5.13 40.26 4.13
C ARG A 774 5.41 41.23 5.27
N LEU A 775 6.67 41.22 5.73
CA LEU A 775 7.18 42.17 6.72
C LEU A 775 6.87 43.62 6.30
N GLY A 776 6.14 44.35 7.16
CA GLY A 776 5.68 45.72 6.90
C GLY A 776 4.21 45.86 6.49
N GLN A 777 3.51 44.75 6.23
CA GLN A 777 2.05 44.75 6.11
C GLN A 777 1.39 44.72 7.50
N SER A 778 0.31 45.47 7.69
CA SER A 778 -0.47 45.43 8.94
C SER A 778 -1.15 44.07 9.10
N VAL A 779 -1.08 43.49 10.30
CA VAL A 779 -1.81 42.26 10.62
C VAL A 779 -3.32 42.53 10.56
N PRO A 780 -4.13 41.62 9.96
CA PRO A 780 -5.58 41.77 9.90
C PRO A 780 -6.18 41.91 11.30
N LYS A 781 -7.20 42.75 11.43
CA LYS A 781 -7.90 42.94 12.72
C LYS A 781 -8.89 41.81 13.06
N GLN A 782 -9.29 41.03 12.06
CA GLN A 782 -10.25 39.94 12.23
C GLN A 782 -9.51 38.69 12.68
N VAL A 783 -9.92 38.11 13.80
CA VAL A 783 -9.44 36.81 14.29
C VAL A 783 -10.39 35.74 13.73
N ASP A 784 -9.87 34.83 12.92
CA ASP A 784 -10.66 33.78 12.26
C ASP A 784 -10.67 32.47 13.07
N ARG A 785 -9.56 32.18 13.74
CA ARG A 785 -9.42 31.06 14.66
C ARG A 785 -8.65 31.51 15.90
N ARG A 786 -8.96 30.89 17.04
CA ARG A 786 -8.19 31.06 18.27
C ARG A 786 -7.79 29.70 18.82
N MET A 787 -6.50 29.54 19.02
CA MET A 787 -5.93 28.38 19.70
C MET A 787 -5.62 28.73 21.14
N VAL A 788 -5.93 27.82 22.05
CA VAL A 788 -5.64 27.96 23.48
C VAL A 788 -4.77 26.79 23.91
N TYR A 789 -3.56 27.08 24.38
CA TYR A 789 -2.69 26.12 25.02
C TYR A 789 -2.92 26.14 26.53
N ASP A 790 -3.33 25.00 27.08
CA ASP A 790 -3.44 24.77 28.52
C ASP A 790 -2.07 24.35 29.06
N VAL A 791 -1.46 25.22 29.87
CA VAL A 791 -0.08 25.03 30.36
C VAL A 791 0.00 23.85 31.34
N ALA A 792 -1.04 23.63 32.15
CA ALA A 792 -1.03 22.60 33.18
C ALA A 792 -1.21 21.20 32.57
N ASN A 793 -2.10 21.09 31.58
CA ASN A 793 -2.40 19.81 30.93
C ASN A 793 -1.55 19.55 29.68
N ARG A 794 -0.80 20.56 29.19
CA ARG A 794 -0.03 20.52 27.94
C ARG A 794 -0.88 20.16 26.71
N VAL A 795 -2.11 20.67 26.67
CA VAL A 795 -3.11 20.36 25.62
C VAL A 795 -3.53 21.62 24.88
N TRP A 796 -3.74 21.48 23.58
CA TRP A 796 -4.30 22.52 22.72
C TRP A 796 -5.81 22.39 22.56
N ARG A 797 -6.51 23.53 22.45
CA ARG A 797 -7.91 23.60 22.05
C ARG A 797 -8.09 24.62 20.96
N LEU A 798 -8.70 24.22 19.84
CA LEU A 798 -9.15 25.13 18.79
C LEU A 798 -10.56 25.61 19.12
N THR A 799 -10.79 26.92 19.07
CA THR A 799 -12.10 27.53 19.31
C THR A 799 -12.65 28.17 18.04
N GLU A 800 -13.94 27.96 17.77
CA GLU A 800 -14.68 28.69 16.73
C GLU A 800 -14.99 30.11 17.24
N VAL A 801 -14.70 31.14 16.46
CA VAL A 801 -15.08 32.51 16.81
C VAL A 801 -16.11 33.05 15.83
N VAL A 802 -17.32 33.32 16.35
CA VAL A 802 -18.40 34.02 15.65
C VAL A 802 -18.44 35.49 16.12
N ALA A 803 -18.20 36.38 15.16
CA ALA A 803 -18.44 37.83 15.11
C ALA A 803 -17.64 38.77 16.07
N PRO A 804 -17.15 39.92 15.56
CA PRO A 804 -16.56 40.96 16.40
C PRO A 804 -17.63 41.62 17.28
N LEU A 805 -17.28 41.91 18.54
CA LEU A 805 -18.09 42.78 19.40
C LEU A 805 -18.31 44.13 18.69
N PRO A 806 -19.54 44.69 18.70
CA PRO A 806 -19.78 46.02 18.16
C PRO A 806 -18.92 47.04 18.92
N ASN A 807 -18.14 47.84 18.20
CA ASN A 807 -17.51 49.04 18.74
C ASN A 807 -18.58 49.95 19.36
N GLN A 808 -18.29 50.49 20.55
CA GLN A 808 -18.97 51.65 21.12
C GLN A 808 -18.75 52.90 20.27
#